data_AF-A0A2E7VGQ8-F1
#
_entry.id   AF-A0A2E7VGQ8-F1
#
_cell.length_a   1.000
_cell.length_b   1.000
_cell.length_c   1.000
_cell.angle_alpha   90.00
_cell.angle_beta   90.00
_cell.angle_gamma   90.00
#
_symmetry.space_group_name_H-M   'P 1'
#
loop_
_entity.id
_entity.type
_entity.pdbx_description
1 polymer ?
#
loop_
_entity_poly.entity_id
_entity_poly.type
_entity_poly.pdbx_seq_one_letter_code
_entity_poly.pdbx_strand_id
1 'polypeptide(L)'
;QLIGNGQVINQSGGSLHSQELAGKTETRETTDRKGRKEKESKFVANTLWTAKIDSSAGRLFMQAGNRLFAGTENKVTSFDVAHLRSGKSEPAWETPIAGKPWTMLGADNRLFVVTEDSKLHCFGPTKTSPRNHPLAKTPLPQQNKKAQTRVQSVLERLDSKTGHALCLGAEIGTLDSLLSASQMRIVAVDSDPTKVDTLRRRYQEAGFYGHRISILLHEQPAYCPVSAHFANLVIVEGKPAKDLVSQSLSAIYLVTRPYGGILCLNRTDTRMDRLVKALPKAVILESGPSKLLVKKEGALPGSADWSHQYADAGQSVVSKDNTVKAPLGLLWFGGPSNAKILPRHGHGPSPQVAGGRLFIEGADIIRAVDVYTGRLLWERELKEIGEYYNITGHFPGAGEIGSNYVSMPDAVYVVYGATILELDAATGRTKKEFKLPGKSNFGWLSVSGNYLVTTSAPVSIKFSDKEKKPESVPLLSEINSRYAAGSRKLTVFDRTTGKILWTREAKFNFRHNNIALGADKLFVIDSLTEPRLKALQRRGFKLEGKPSLHALDLKTGKVHWRTNEDVFGTFLNYSTEHDLLLQAGSAYRDRAKDDVGRGMIAYRGKTGKVLWANKDLSYNGPCLLMKDRIITNGNGGFALDIQTGKPTGWRYSRNYGCNTAIGSEHLLTFRSGAAGFYDLTNDGGTGNWGGFRSSCTANLIPANGVLNAPDYTRTCSCAYQVQTSLGLIHMPELEYWTFGTEVTQEEIAINLGAPGDRRGPNGKMWLEYPQVGGPSTKVEISIEPKDTPRFRLHSTTVKEGDAKWIAASGLAGARVITVPVKKNGDYKVKLHFMEPEDIGAGARVFDVALQGKTVLNELDVAFDAGGSRKAMVKEFAITVRDQILRLELSQKGKLPAILSGVEWHRLP
;
A
#
# COMPACT_ATOMS: atom_id res chain seq x y z
N GLN A 1 6.39 14.50 -25.62
CA GLN A 1 7.46 13.81 -26.37
C GLN A 1 6.78 12.88 -27.36
N LEU A 2 7.30 12.77 -28.58
CA LEU A 2 6.90 11.75 -29.55
C LEU A 2 8.10 10.82 -29.81
N ILE A 3 7.86 9.53 -29.96
CA ILE A 3 8.91 8.52 -30.19
C ILE A 3 8.53 7.74 -31.46
N GLY A 4 9.42 7.67 -32.45
CA GLY A 4 9.18 6.93 -33.69
C GLY A 4 10.28 7.14 -34.73
N ASN A 5 10.46 6.18 -35.65
CA ASN A 5 11.46 6.22 -36.73
C ASN A 5 12.90 6.50 -36.26
N GLY A 6 13.32 5.91 -35.14
CA GLY A 6 14.69 6.08 -34.60
C GLY A 6 14.98 7.46 -34.00
N GLN A 7 13.97 8.30 -33.78
CA GLN A 7 14.12 9.62 -33.17
C GLN A 7 13.09 9.88 -32.05
N VAL A 8 13.41 10.84 -31.18
CA VAL A 8 12.54 11.41 -30.15
C VAL A 8 12.36 12.89 -30.42
N ILE A 9 11.10 13.35 -30.53
CA ILE A 9 10.76 14.76 -30.68
C ILE A 9 10.24 15.28 -29.34
N ASN A 10 10.98 16.22 -28.76
CA ASN A 10 10.65 16.91 -27.52
C ASN A 10 10.10 18.29 -27.81
N GLN A 11 9.00 18.65 -27.14
CA GLN A 11 8.44 20.00 -27.16
C GLN A 11 8.69 20.68 -25.82
N SER A 12 9.23 21.90 -25.84
CA SER A 12 9.35 22.79 -24.69
C SER A 12 8.82 24.16 -25.08
N GLY A 13 7.59 24.48 -24.66
CA GLY A 13 6.86 25.64 -25.17
C GLY A 13 6.70 25.57 -26.70
N GLY A 14 7.14 26.61 -27.42
CA GLY A 14 7.16 26.65 -28.89
C GLY A 14 8.39 25.98 -29.53
N SER A 15 9.35 25.49 -28.74
CA SER A 15 10.57 24.87 -29.28
C SER A 15 10.42 23.36 -29.44
N LEU A 16 10.82 22.87 -30.62
CA LEU A 16 10.89 21.45 -30.95
C LEU A 16 12.36 21.02 -31.07
N HIS A 17 12.71 19.94 -30.39
CA HIS A 17 14.03 19.31 -30.46
C HIS A 17 13.87 17.86 -30.87
N SER A 18 14.35 17.49 -32.05
CA SER A 18 14.46 16.10 -32.45
C SER A 18 15.85 15.56 -32.17
N GLN A 19 15.91 14.41 -31.52
CA GLN A 19 17.15 13.72 -31.18
C GLN A 19 17.08 12.28 -31.64
N GLU A 20 18.23 11.70 -31.96
CA GLU A 20 18.34 10.26 -32.22
C GLU A 20 17.92 9.47 -30.97
N LEU A 21 17.21 8.36 -31.17
CA LEU A 21 16.79 7.48 -30.08
C LEU A 21 18.00 6.76 -29.46
N ALA A 22 19.01 6.46 -30.30
CA ALA A 22 20.31 5.99 -29.85
C ALA A 22 21.10 7.15 -29.22
N GLY A 23 21.64 6.91 -28.04
CA GLY A 23 22.51 7.85 -27.36
C GLY A 23 23.54 7.10 -26.52
N LYS A 24 24.53 7.83 -26.04
CA LYS A 24 25.59 7.31 -25.18
C LYS A 24 25.54 7.99 -23.82
N THR A 25 25.90 7.24 -22.79
CA THR A 25 26.11 7.84 -21.47
C THR A 25 27.54 8.36 -21.40
N GLU A 26 27.70 9.69 -21.41
CA GLU A 26 28.99 10.31 -21.12
C GLU A 26 29.13 10.44 -19.60
N THR A 27 30.20 9.88 -19.04
CA THR A 27 30.51 10.03 -17.61
C THR A 27 31.69 10.96 -17.44
N ARG A 28 31.54 11.99 -16.62
CA ARG A 28 32.60 12.92 -16.26
C ARG A 28 32.82 12.86 -14.75
N GLU A 29 34.07 12.96 -14.32
CA GLU A 29 34.37 13.21 -12.91
C GLU A 29 34.10 14.70 -12.63
N THR A 30 33.18 14.96 -11.72
CA THR A 30 32.94 16.29 -11.15
C THR A 30 33.35 16.28 -9.69
N THR A 31 33.77 17.43 -9.17
CA THR A 31 34.13 17.55 -7.75
C THR A 31 32.97 18.22 -7.02
N ASP A 32 32.43 17.54 -6.02
CA ASP A 32 31.36 18.09 -5.19
C ASP A 32 31.86 19.31 -4.38
N ARG A 33 30.94 20.03 -3.75
CA ARG A 33 31.26 21.19 -2.90
C ARG A 33 32.12 20.84 -1.67
N LYS A 34 32.43 19.55 -1.42
CA LYS A 34 33.24 19.04 -0.32
C LYS A 34 34.58 18.45 -0.82
N GLY A 35 34.93 18.62 -2.10
CA GLY A 35 36.19 18.14 -2.67
C GLY A 35 36.19 16.65 -3.04
N ARG A 36 35.05 15.96 -2.97
CA ARG A 36 34.93 14.55 -3.37
C ARG A 36 34.68 14.44 -4.87
N LYS A 37 35.43 13.57 -5.53
CA LYS A 37 35.17 13.19 -6.92
C LYS A 37 33.89 12.36 -7.00
N GLU A 38 32.89 12.88 -7.68
CA GLU A 38 31.66 12.20 -8.06
C GLU A 38 31.68 11.93 -9.57
N LYS A 39 31.11 10.80 -9.98
CA LYS A 39 30.89 10.52 -11.40
C LYS A 39 29.51 11.04 -11.79
N GLU A 40 29.48 12.09 -12.60
CA GLU A 40 28.26 12.57 -13.21
C GLU A 40 28.09 11.90 -14.57
N SER A 41 27.04 11.10 -14.72
CA SER A 41 26.69 10.45 -15.99
C SER A 41 25.55 11.21 -16.65
N LYS A 42 25.76 11.69 -17.88
CA LYS A 42 24.75 12.35 -18.70
C LYS A 42 24.48 11.52 -19.94
N PHE A 43 23.21 11.25 -20.21
CA PHE A 43 22.81 10.69 -21.50
C PHE A 43 22.87 11.78 -22.57
N VAL A 44 23.64 11.54 -23.63
CA VAL A 44 23.83 12.45 -24.76
C VAL A 44 23.35 11.74 -26.02
N ALA A 45 22.46 12.39 -26.77
CA ALA A 45 21.95 11.93 -28.05
C ALA A 45 22.19 13.01 -29.10
N ASN A 46 22.42 12.60 -30.35
CA ASN A 46 22.63 13.52 -31.47
C ASN A 46 21.35 14.30 -31.75
N THR A 47 21.43 15.63 -31.77
CA THR A 47 20.33 16.47 -32.24
C THR A 47 20.22 16.34 -33.76
N LEU A 48 19.08 15.85 -34.24
CA LEU A 48 18.83 15.69 -35.68
C LEU A 48 18.37 17.01 -36.32
N TRP A 49 17.48 17.74 -35.63
CA TRP A 49 17.01 19.05 -36.05
C TRP A 49 16.32 19.76 -34.88
N THR A 50 16.24 21.08 -34.99
CA THR A 50 15.46 21.94 -34.08
C THR A 50 14.53 22.82 -34.89
N ALA A 51 13.34 23.08 -34.37
CA ALA A 51 12.39 23.99 -35.00
C ALA A 51 11.65 24.82 -33.97
N LYS A 52 11.01 25.89 -34.42
CA LYS A 52 10.05 26.66 -33.63
C LYS A 52 8.67 26.54 -34.26
N ILE A 53 7.66 26.44 -33.40
CA ILE A 53 6.25 26.58 -33.74
C ILE A 53 5.65 27.66 -32.84
N ASP A 54 4.54 28.26 -33.27
CA ASP A 54 3.78 29.14 -32.39
C ASP A 54 3.30 28.37 -31.16
N SER A 55 3.64 28.86 -29.97
CA SER A 55 3.18 28.31 -28.70
C SER A 55 1.65 28.25 -28.57
N SER A 56 0.91 29.08 -29.32
CA SER A 56 -0.55 29.05 -29.39
C SER A 56 -1.11 27.77 -30.03
N ALA A 57 -0.28 27.01 -30.76
CA ALA A 57 -0.67 25.71 -31.33
C ALA A 57 -0.85 24.61 -30.28
N GLY A 58 -0.37 24.84 -29.04
CA GLY A 58 -0.57 23.94 -27.91
C GLY A 58 0.31 22.69 -27.97
N ARG A 59 -0.23 21.57 -27.46
CA ARG A 59 0.52 20.32 -27.26
C ARG A 59 0.66 19.57 -28.57
N LEU A 60 1.85 19.03 -28.83
CA LEU A 60 2.10 18.07 -29.90
C LEU A 60 1.61 16.66 -29.51
N PHE A 61 0.77 16.05 -30.35
CA PHE A 61 0.11 14.76 -30.08
C PHE A 61 0.70 13.60 -30.87
N MET A 62 1.00 13.78 -32.15
CA MET A 62 1.51 12.71 -33.00
C MET A 62 2.27 13.24 -34.23
N GLN A 63 3.04 12.35 -34.85
CA GLN A 63 3.56 12.50 -36.20
C GLN A 63 2.93 11.42 -37.08
N ALA A 64 2.41 11.78 -38.25
CA ALA A 64 2.02 10.83 -39.28
C ALA A 64 2.67 11.23 -40.62
N GLY A 65 3.56 10.38 -41.12
CA GLY A 65 4.41 10.70 -42.26
C GLY A 65 5.20 11.99 -42.03
N ASN A 66 5.09 12.93 -42.96
CA ASN A 66 5.76 14.23 -42.90
C ASN A 66 4.97 15.32 -42.13
N ARG A 67 3.88 14.95 -41.44
CA ARG A 67 3.03 15.90 -40.71
C ARG A 67 3.16 15.72 -39.21
N LEU A 68 3.32 16.83 -38.49
CA LEU A 68 3.14 16.92 -37.05
C LEU A 68 1.75 17.49 -36.74
N PHE A 69 1.08 16.94 -35.74
CA PHE A 69 -0.24 17.39 -35.30
C PHE A 69 -0.19 17.89 -33.86
N ALA A 70 -0.60 19.13 -33.68
CA ALA A 70 -0.71 19.81 -32.40
C ALA A 70 -2.15 20.25 -32.14
N GLY A 71 -2.46 20.52 -30.88
CA GLY A 71 -3.78 20.97 -30.49
C GLY A 71 -3.79 21.80 -29.22
N THR A 72 -4.69 22.77 -29.21
CA THR A 72 -5.06 23.57 -28.04
C THR A 72 -6.58 23.60 -27.93
N GLU A 73 -7.10 24.24 -26.89
CA GLU A 73 -8.55 24.40 -26.74
C GLU A 73 -9.18 25.00 -27.99
N ASN A 74 -10.19 24.30 -28.53
CA ASN A 74 -10.94 24.65 -29.74
C ASN A 74 -10.14 24.72 -31.05
N LYS A 75 -8.92 24.17 -31.11
CA LYS A 75 -8.09 24.23 -32.32
C LYS A 75 -7.21 23.01 -32.53
N VAL A 76 -7.12 22.57 -33.78
CA VAL A 76 -6.15 21.57 -34.25
C VAL A 76 -5.28 22.20 -35.32
N THR A 77 -3.97 21.97 -35.23
CA THR A 77 -2.97 22.56 -36.10
C THR A 77 -2.05 21.47 -36.63
N SER A 78 -1.70 21.55 -37.92
CA SER A 78 -0.71 20.66 -38.53
C SER A 78 0.50 21.43 -39.03
N PHE A 79 1.67 20.83 -38.91
CA PHE A 79 2.94 21.35 -39.42
C PHE A 79 3.58 20.35 -40.37
N ASP A 80 4.26 20.84 -41.41
CA ASP A 80 5.10 20.02 -42.28
C ASP A 80 6.52 19.93 -41.70
N VAL A 81 7.04 18.71 -41.53
CA VAL A 81 8.36 18.50 -40.91
C VAL A 81 9.50 19.04 -41.79
N ALA A 82 9.38 18.99 -43.12
CA ALA A 82 10.39 19.54 -44.02
C ALA A 82 10.41 21.07 -43.97
N HIS A 83 9.24 21.70 -43.85
CA HIS A 83 9.14 23.15 -43.62
C HIS A 83 9.78 23.54 -42.28
N LEU A 84 9.47 22.83 -41.20
CA LEU A 84 10.06 23.10 -39.88
C LEU A 84 11.59 22.99 -39.90
N ARG A 85 12.14 21.99 -40.60
CA ARG A 85 13.59 21.82 -40.77
C ARG A 85 14.25 22.93 -41.60
N SER A 86 13.51 23.55 -42.51
CA SER A 86 13.99 24.70 -43.29
C SER A 86 13.77 26.05 -42.59
N GLY A 87 13.33 26.04 -41.33
CA GLY A 87 13.12 27.24 -40.52
C GLY A 87 11.74 27.89 -40.68
N LYS A 88 10.86 27.33 -41.51
CA LYS A 88 9.48 27.79 -41.66
C LYS A 88 8.62 27.27 -40.51
N SER A 89 7.90 28.16 -39.83
CA SER A 89 7.17 27.85 -38.59
C SER A 89 5.66 27.92 -38.74
N GLU A 90 5.18 28.26 -39.93
CA GLU A 90 3.77 28.43 -40.23
C GLU A 90 3.03 27.09 -40.22
N PRO A 91 1.80 27.05 -39.69
CA PRO A 91 0.92 25.90 -39.87
C PRO A 91 0.74 25.56 -41.33
N ALA A 92 0.83 24.27 -41.65
CA ALA A 92 0.43 23.79 -42.98
C ALA A 92 -1.09 23.81 -43.15
N TRP A 93 -1.83 23.62 -42.06
CA TRP A 93 -3.24 23.95 -41.95
C TRP A 93 -3.62 24.05 -40.47
N GLU A 94 -4.71 24.76 -40.19
CA GLU A 94 -5.37 24.77 -38.90
C GLU A 94 -6.88 24.79 -39.07
N THR A 95 -7.60 24.25 -38.09
CA THR A 95 -9.06 24.20 -38.13
C THR A 95 -9.63 24.34 -36.72
N PRO A 96 -10.74 25.08 -36.55
CA PRO A 96 -11.44 25.11 -35.28
C PRO A 96 -12.10 23.76 -35.00
N ILE A 97 -12.10 23.37 -33.74
CA ILE A 97 -12.88 22.24 -33.23
C ILE A 97 -13.66 22.69 -31.99
N ALA A 98 -14.62 21.89 -31.55
CA ALA A 98 -15.30 22.13 -30.27
C ALA A 98 -14.62 21.31 -29.17
N GLY A 99 -14.11 21.96 -28.13
CA GLY A 99 -13.45 21.31 -27.01
C GLY A 99 -11.93 21.21 -27.19
N LYS A 100 -11.27 20.66 -26.17
CA LYS A 100 -9.81 20.56 -26.11
C LYS A 100 -9.35 19.17 -26.56
N PRO A 101 -8.42 19.03 -27.53
CA PRO A 101 -7.87 17.75 -27.93
C PRO A 101 -7.24 17.00 -26.75
N TRP A 102 -7.59 15.72 -26.63
CA TRP A 102 -7.04 14.79 -25.64
C TRP A 102 -6.07 13.78 -26.28
N THR A 103 -6.43 13.22 -27.43
CA THR A 103 -5.56 12.34 -28.22
C THR A 103 -5.89 12.42 -29.70
N MET A 104 -4.95 12.00 -30.54
CA MET A 104 -5.08 12.00 -31.99
C MET A 104 -4.59 10.68 -32.58
N LEU A 105 -5.21 10.24 -33.68
CA LEU A 105 -4.82 9.07 -34.44
C LEU A 105 -4.85 9.40 -35.94
N GLY A 106 -3.78 9.07 -36.66
CA GLY A 106 -3.76 9.08 -38.11
C GLY A 106 -3.95 7.68 -38.65
N ALA A 107 -4.99 7.45 -39.46
CA ALA A 107 -5.25 6.17 -40.12
C ALA A 107 -6.11 6.38 -41.37
N ASP A 108 -5.93 5.55 -42.40
CA ASP A 108 -6.73 5.60 -43.64
C ASP A 108 -6.85 7.00 -44.26
N ASN A 109 -5.72 7.72 -44.35
CA ASN A 109 -5.65 9.12 -44.79
C ASN A 109 -6.59 10.08 -44.03
N ARG A 110 -6.88 9.78 -42.76
CA ARG A 110 -7.71 10.58 -41.88
C ARG A 110 -6.99 10.92 -40.59
N LEU A 111 -7.36 12.06 -40.02
CA LEU A 111 -7.00 12.44 -38.66
C LEU A 111 -8.24 12.31 -37.78
N PHE A 112 -8.16 11.44 -36.78
CA PHE A 112 -9.16 11.31 -35.73
C PHE A 112 -8.68 12.11 -34.52
N VAL A 113 -9.53 12.99 -34.00
CA VAL A 113 -9.24 13.80 -32.82
C VAL A 113 -10.31 13.52 -31.77
N VAL A 114 -9.87 13.02 -30.62
CA VAL A 114 -10.73 12.84 -29.45
C VAL A 114 -10.51 14.02 -28.52
N THR A 115 -11.58 14.63 -28.04
CA THR A 115 -11.53 15.77 -27.11
C THR A 115 -11.78 15.34 -25.66
N GLU A 116 -11.41 16.19 -24.70
CA GLU A 116 -11.64 15.96 -23.26
C GLU A 116 -13.14 15.85 -22.92
N ASP A 117 -14.02 16.48 -23.70
CA ASP A 117 -15.50 16.35 -23.60
C ASP A 117 -16.07 15.15 -24.40
N SER A 118 -15.22 14.17 -24.73
CA SER A 118 -15.59 12.89 -25.35
C SER A 118 -16.22 13.00 -26.75
N LYS A 119 -15.87 14.03 -27.53
CA LYS A 119 -16.23 14.11 -28.94
C LYS A 119 -15.16 13.46 -29.81
N LEU A 120 -15.59 12.86 -30.91
CA LEU A 120 -14.72 12.30 -31.93
C LEU A 120 -14.88 13.11 -33.23
N HIS A 121 -13.83 13.81 -33.62
CA HIS A 121 -13.74 14.50 -34.91
C HIS A 121 -12.96 13.64 -35.90
N CYS A 122 -13.37 13.64 -37.17
CA CYS A 122 -12.69 12.94 -38.25
C CYS A 122 -12.43 13.93 -39.40
N PHE A 123 -11.16 14.18 -39.70
CA PHE A 123 -10.73 15.03 -40.81
C PHE A 123 -10.21 14.15 -41.95
N GLY A 124 -10.65 14.45 -43.17
CA GLY A 124 -10.18 13.82 -44.39
C GLY A 124 -9.41 14.79 -45.29
N PRO A 125 -8.83 14.30 -46.39
CA PRO A 125 -8.02 15.12 -47.30
C PRO A 125 -8.88 16.07 -48.17
N THR A 126 -10.16 15.76 -48.34
CA THR A 126 -11.10 16.54 -49.15
C THR A 126 -11.93 17.47 -48.25
N LYS A 127 -11.97 18.76 -48.59
CA LYS A 127 -12.84 19.73 -47.91
C LYS A 127 -14.30 19.41 -48.20
N THR A 128 -15.04 19.02 -47.17
CA THR A 128 -16.47 18.73 -47.23
C THR A 128 -17.19 19.35 -46.05
N SER A 129 -18.52 19.50 -46.14
CA SER A 129 -19.32 19.91 -44.99
C SER A 129 -19.30 18.83 -43.90
N PRO A 130 -19.11 19.18 -42.62
CA PRO A 130 -19.10 18.21 -41.53
C PRO A 130 -20.40 17.39 -41.49
N ARG A 131 -20.27 16.07 -41.43
CA ARG A 131 -21.39 15.16 -41.16
C ARG A 131 -21.44 14.86 -39.67
N ASN A 132 -22.55 15.21 -39.03
CA ASN A 132 -22.78 14.89 -37.63
C ASN A 132 -23.44 13.51 -37.51
N HIS A 133 -22.80 12.60 -36.79
CA HIS A 133 -23.33 11.28 -36.46
C HIS A 133 -23.72 11.25 -34.98
N PRO A 134 -24.93 11.74 -34.61
CA PRO A 134 -25.36 11.70 -33.21
C PRO A 134 -25.53 10.24 -32.77
N LEU A 135 -25.10 9.94 -31.55
CA LEU A 135 -25.39 8.67 -30.92
C LEU A 135 -26.88 8.67 -30.55
N ALA A 136 -27.71 7.95 -31.31
CA ALA A 136 -29.13 7.80 -31.00
C ALA A 136 -29.24 7.08 -29.64
N LYS A 137 -29.90 7.73 -28.67
CA LYS A 137 -30.18 7.12 -27.37
C LYS A 137 -31.66 6.75 -27.30
N THR A 138 -31.94 5.50 -26.97
CA THR A 138 -33.30 5.01 -26.70
C THR A 138 -33.54 5.09 -25.19
N PRO A 139 -34.37 6.01 -24.68
CA PRO A 139 -34.62 6.10 -23.25
C PRO A 139 -35.13 4.77 -22.68
N LEU A 140 -34.77 4.46 -21.43
CA LEU A 140 -35.34 3.30 -20.77
C LEU A 140 -36.87 3.48 -20.63
N PRO A 141 -37.67 2.45 -20.96
CA PRO A 141 -39.09 2.41 -20.68
C PRO A 141 -39.44 2.74 -19.22
N GLN A 142 -40.66 3.23 -19.02
CA GLN A 142 -41.18 3.48 -17.68
C GLN A 142 -41.18 2.18 -16.85
N GLN A 143 -40.68 2.26 -15.61
CA GLN A 143 -40.54 1.07 -14.78
C GLN A 143 -41.88 0.50 -14.32
N ASN A 144 -41.90 -0.82 -14.11
CA ASN A 144 -42.97 -1.48 -13.36
C ASN A 144 -43.01 -0.96 -11.92
N LYS A 145 -44.15 -0.39 -11.50
CA LYS A 145 -44.38 0.16 -10.14
C LYS A 145 -44.01 -0.81 -9.01
N LYS A 146 -44.23 -2.12 -9.19
CA LYS A 146 -43.89 -3.15 -8.19
C LYS A 146 -42.37 -3.29 -8.03
N ALA A 147 -41.63 -3.32 -9.13
CA ALA A 147 -40.17 -3.40 -9.11
C ALA A 147 -39.55 -2.14 -8.50
N GLN A 148 -40.09 -0.97 -8.87
CA GLN A 148 -39.69 0.33 -8.33
C GLN A 148 -39.88 0.39 -6.82
N THR A 149 -41.05 0.01 -6.31
CA THR A 149 -41.36 0.00 -4.87
C THR A 149 -40.42 -0.95 -4.12
N ARG A 150 -40.16 -2.13 -4.67
CA ARG A 150 -39.23 -3.11 -4.09
C ARG A 150 -37.83 -2.53 -3.95
N VAL A 151 -37.26 -1.99 -5.03
CA VAL A 151 -35.90 -1.42 -5.04
C VAL A 151 -35.82 -0.22 -4.11
N GLN A 152 -36.81 0.66 -4.11
CA GLN A 152 -36.86 1.83 -3.24
C GLN A 152 -36.79 1.43 -1.75
N SER A 153 -37.54 0.40 -1.34
CA SER A 153 -37.52 -0.10 0.05
C SER A 153 -36.14 -0.60 0.51
N VAL A 154 -35.30 -1.05 -0.43
CA VAL A 154 -33.92 -1.48 -0.15
C VAL A 154 -32.99 -0.27 -0.12
N LEU A 155 -33.14 0.66 -1.07
CA LEU A 155 -32.32 1.87 -1.14
C LEU A 155 -32.48 2.78 0.07
N GLU A 156 -33.63 2.75 0.74
CA GLU A 156 -33.90 3.48 1.99
C GLU A 156 -33.11 2.93 3.20
N ARG A 157 -32.53 1.73 3.09
CA ARG A 157 -31.68 1.12 4.13
C ARG A 157 -30.19 1.43 3.96
N LEU A 158 -29.81 2.09 2.86
CA LEU A 158 -28.43 2.44 2.57
C LEU A 158 -28.10 3.84 3.07
N ASP A 159 -26.91 4.00 3.64
CA ASP A 159 -26.39 5.30 4.05
C ASP A 159 -26.13 6.24 2.85
N SER A 160 -25.95 5.66 1.65
CA SER A 160 -25.66 6.40 0.41
C SER A 160 -26.18 5.65 -0.82
N LYS A 161 -26.75 6.39 -1.77
CA LYS A 161 -27.21 5.88 -3.08
C LYS A 161 -26.12 6.00 -4.17
N THR A 162 -24.85 6.10 -3.76
CA THR A 162 -23.66 6.10 -4.65
C THR A 162 -22.77 4.89 -4.30
N GLY A 163 -21.84 4.54 -5.18
CA GLY A 163 -20.94 3.39 -4.98
C GLY A 163 -21.29 2.25 -5.92
N HIS A 164 -21.29 1.01 -5.44
CA HIS A 164 -21.49 -0.17 -6.29
C HIS A 164 -22.66 -1.04 -5.84
N ALA A 165 -23.39 -1.58 -6.81
CA ALA A 165 -24.39 -2.62 -6.61
C ALA A 165 -24.01 -3.87 -7.40
N LEU A 166 -24.16 -5.05 -6.79
CA LEU A 166 -24.06 -6.35 -7.46
C LEU A 166 -25.46 -6.98 -7.53
N CYS A 167 -25.90 -7.37 -8.73
CA CYS A 167 -27.17 -8.07 -8.94
C CYS A 167 -26.89 -9.47 -9.50
N LEU A 168 -27.26 -10.50 -8.76
CA LEU A 168 -27.11 -11.90 -9.16
C LEU A 168 -28.50 -12.42 -9.58
N GLY A 169 -28.64 -12.75 -10.87
CA GLY A 169 -29.93 -12.94 -11.52
C GLY A 169 -30.43 -11.62 -12.08
N ALA A 170 -29.99 -11.27 -13.30
CA ALA A 170 -30.07 -9.94 -13.88
C ALA A 170 -31.50 -9.53 -14.31
N GLU A 171 -32.42 -9.33 -13.36
CA GLU A 171 -33.81 -8.99 -13.66
C GLU A 171 -33.97 -7.53 -14.11
N ILE A 172 -34.53 -7.35 -15.31
CA ILE A 172 -34.68 -6.06 -15.98
C ILE A 172 -35.37 -5.00 -15.11
N GLY A 173 -36.41 -5.39 -14.37
CA GLY A 173 -37.15 -4.47 -13.49
C GLY A 173 -36.32 -3.95 -12.31
N THR A 174 -35.42 -4.77 -11.76
CA THR A 174 -34.49 -4.37 -10.70
C THR A 174 -33.44 -3.41 -11.25
N LEU A 175 -32.81 -3.79 -12.36
CA LEU A 175 -31.74 -3.03 -13.00
C LEU A 175 -32.22 -1.64 -13.44
N ASP A 176 -33.37 -1.56 -14.12
CA ASP A 176 -33.96 -0.30 -14.57
C ASP A 176 -34.31 0.61 -13.38
N SER A 177 -34.85 0.03 -12.29
CA SER A 177 -35.18 0.79 -11.08
C SER A 177 -33.94 1.29 -10.34
N LEU A 178 -32.87 0.50 -10.26
CA LEU A 178 -31.60 0.91 -9.66
C LEU A 178 -30.92 2.03 -10.46
N LEU A 179 -30.96 1.96 -11.79
CA LEU A 179 -30.40 2.99 -12.66
C LEU A 179 -31.09 4.35 -12.46
N SER A 180 -32.41 4.35 -12.28
CA SER A 180 -33.18 5.58 -12.07
C SER A 180 -33.18 6.10 -10.64
N ALA A 181 -33.18 5.21 -9.63
CA ALA A 181 -33.31 5.62 -8.23
C ALA A 181 -31.96 5.80 -7.51
N SER A 182 -30.82 5.54 -8.17
CA SER A 182 -29.49 5.65 -7.59
C SER A 182 -28.45 6.19 -8.57
N GLN A 183 -27.28 6.54 -8.05
CA GLN A 183 -26.07 6.86 -8.83
C GLN A 183 -25.01 5.77 -8.70
N MET A 184 -25.43 4.54 -8.37
CA MET A 184 -24.52 3.41 -8.26
C MET A 184 -24.04 2.95 -9.63
N ARG A 185 -22.83 2.37 -9.65
CA ARG A 185 -22.37 1.49 -10.72
C ARG A 185 -22.87 0.08 -10.45
N ILE A 186 -23.55 -0.50 -11.43
CA ILE A 186 -24.21 -1.79 -11.29
C ILE A 186 -23.42 -2.85 -12.03
N VAL A 187 -23.08 -3.93 -11.35
CA VAL A 187 -22.59 -5.17 -11.97
C VAL A 187 -23.73 -6.17 -11.87
N ALA A 188 -24.24 -6.64 -13.00
CA ALA A 188 -25.25 -7.69 -13.04
C ALA A 188 -24.63 -8.96 -13.61
N VAL A 189 -25.00 -10.12 -13.06
CA VAL A 189 -24.50 -11.42 -13.49
C VAL A 189 -25.67 -12.36 -13.75
N ASP A 190 -25.66 -13.02 -14.89
CA ASP A 190 -26.65 -14.04 -15.25
C ASP A 190 -25.98 -15.21 -15.98
N SER A 191 -26.64 -16.36 -15.98
CA SER A 191 -26.16 -17.59 -16.64
C SER A 191 -26.71 -17.75 -18.06
N ASP A 192 -27.76 -16.99 -18.44
CA ASP A 192 -28.36 -17.06 -19.77
C ASP A 192 -27.63 -16.11 -20.76
N PRO A 193 -26.92 -16.66 -21.77
CA PRO A 193 -26.19 -15.85 -22.74
C PRO A 193 -27.09 -14.94 -23.59
N THR A 194 -28.31 -15.38 -23.91
CA THR A 194 -29.28 -14.60 -24.72
C THR A 194 -29.80 -13.42 -23.92
N LYS A 195 -30.14 -13.65 -22.64
CA LYS A 195 -30.54 -12.59 -21.72
C LYS A 195 -29.43 -11.56 -21.53
N VAL A 196 -28.20 -12.01 -21.34
CA VAL A 196 -27.02 -11.14 -21.19
C VAL A 196 -26.83 -10.26 -22.43
N ASP A 197 -26.85 -10.82 -23.64
CA ASP A 197 -26.69 -10.05 -24.87
C ASP A 197 -27.81 -9.01 -25.04
N THR A 198 -29.06 -9.42 -24.79
CA THR A 198 -30.23 -8.53 -24.84
C THR A 198 -30.09 -7.34 -23.88
N LEU A 199 -29.67 -7.58 -22.64
CA LEU A 199 -29.47 -6.52 -21.65
C LEU A 199 -28.30 -5.60 -22.03
N ARG A 200 -27.20 -6.15 -22.56
CA ARG A 200 -26.06 -5.36 -23.05
C ARG A 200 -26.48 -4.38 -24.13
N ARG A 201 -27.21 -4.86 -25.16
CA ARG A 201 -27.73 -4.00 -26.24
C ARG A 201 -28.68 -2.94 -25.72
N ARG A 202 -29.65 -3.32 -24.88
CA ARG A 202 -30.60 -2.38 -24.26
C ARG A 202 -29.89 -1.25 -23.53
N TYR A 203 -28.93 -1.56 -22.65
CA TYR A 203 -28.25 -0.53 -21.86
C TYR A 203 -27.21 0.25 -22.68
N GLN A 204 -26.71 -0.32 -23.78
CA GLN A 204 -25.88 0.39 -24.74
C GLN A 204 -26.71 1.44 -25.49
N GLU A 205 -27.88 1.05 -26.01
CA GLU A 205 -28.82 1.95 -26.69
C GLU A 205 -29.37 3.04 -25.77
N ALA A 206 -29.59 2.72 -24.48
CA ALA A 206 -29.96 3.73 -23.48
C ALA A 206 -28.78 4.60 -23.03
N GLY A 207 -27.55 4.27 -23.46
CA GLY A 207 -26.35 5.01 -23.11
C GLY A 207 -26.02 4.93 -21.61
N PHE A 208 -26.21 3.76 -20.98
CA PHE A 208 -25.83 3.43 -19.60
C PHE A 208 -24.71 2.38 -19.50
N TYR A 209 -24.54 1.55 -20.52
CA TYR A 209 -23.58 0.43 -20.50
C TYR A 209 -22.13 0.91 -20.38
N GLY A 210 -21.30 0.12 -19.72
CA GLY A 210 -19.85 0.34 -19.55
C GLY A 210 -19.44 1.37 -18.49
N HIS A 211 -20.32 2.33 -18.14
CA HIS A 211 -20.01 3.36 -17.13
C HIS A 211 -20.98 3.38 -15.94
N ARG A 212 -22.26 3.06 -16.14
CA ARG A 212 -23.27 2.93 -15.07
C ARG A 212 -23.68 1.48 -14.84
N ILE A 213 -23.64 0.62 -15.86
CA ILE A 213 -23.98 -0.80 -15.74
C ILE A 213 -23.09 -1.69 -16.60
N SER A 214 -22.71 -2.84 -16.05
CA SER A 214 -22.03 -3.93 -16.75
C SER A 214 -22.78 -5.23 -16.52
N ILE A 215 -22.94 -6.03 -17.58
CA ILE A 215 -23.63 -7.33 -17.53
C ILE A 215 -22.61 -8.43 -17.84
N LEU A 216 -22.42 -9.36 -16.90
CA LEU A 216 -21.48 -10.47 -16.99
C LEU A 216 -22.24 -11.78 -17.22
N LEU A 217 -21.68 -12.63 -18.08
CA LEU A 217 -22.14 -14.01 -18.26
C LEU A 217 -21.30 -14.89 -17.34
N HIS A 218 -21.95 -15.68 -16.50
CA HIS A 218 -21.28 -16.68 -15.67
C HIS A 218 -22.21 -17.87 -15.43
N GLU A 219 -21.73 -19.08 -15.66
CA GLU A 219 -22.53 -20.32 -15.53
C GLU A 219 -23.17 -20.46 -14.15
N GLN A 220 -22.44 -20.02 -13.11
CA GLN A 220 -22.91 -19.98 -11.73
C GLN A 220 -22.81 -18.55 -11.17
N PRO A 221 -23.83 -17.70 -11.31
CA PRO A 221 -23.73 -16.28 -10.94
C PRO A 221 -23.28 -16.05 -9.48
N ALA A 222 -23.65 -16.95 -8.56
CA ALA A 222 -23.26 -16.90 -7.15
C ALA A 222 -21.74 -17.05 -6.89
N TYR A 223 -20.99 -17.58 -7.85
CA TYR A 223 -19.54 -17.78 -7.78
C TYR A 223 -18.76 -16.93 -8.79
N CYS A 224 -19.40 -15.90 -9.36
CA CYS A 224 -18.72 -14.99 -10.28
C CYS A 224 -17.51 -14.33 -9.60
N PRO A 225 -16.31 -14.35 -10.23
CA PRO A 225 -15.09 -13.82 -9.63
C PRO A 225 -15.12 -12.29 -9.65
N VAL A 226 -15.67 -11.70 -8.58
CA VAL A 226 -15.70 -10.26 -8.31
C VAL A 226 -14.90 -9.95 -7.05
N SER A 227 -14.39 -8.73 -6.93
CA SER A 227 -13.60 -8.30 -5.76
C SER A 227 -14.39 -8.50 -4.46
N ALA A 228 -13.72 -8.86 -3.38
CA ALA A 228 -14.34 -8.88 -2.05
C ALA A 228 -14.78 -7.45 -1.64
N HIS A 229 -15.78 -7.34 -0.77
CA HIS A 229 -16.14 -6.10 -0.07
C HIS A 229 -16.51 -4.87 -0.91
N PHE A 230 -16.61 -4.93 -2.24
CA PHE A 230 -16.79 -3.72 -3.05
C PHE A 230 -18.24 -3.20 -3.08
N ALA A 231 -19.23 -4.08 -2.85
CA ALA A 231 -20.63 -3.78 -3.13
C ALA A 231 -21.33 -3.18 -1.91
N ASN A 232 -21.81 -1.94 -2.05
CA ASN A 232 -22.69 -1.30 -1.08
C ASN A 232 -24.05 -2.01 -1.00
N LEU A 233 -24.49 -2.55 -2.14
CA LEU A 233 -25.74 -3.30 -2.26
C LEU A 233 -25.50 -4.59 -3.03
N VAL A 234 -25.96 -5.71 -2.51
CA VAL A 234 -26.01 -6.99 -3.22
C VAL A 234 -27.47 -7.44 -3.28
N ILE A 235 -28.00 -7.70 -4.48
CA ILE A 235 -29.33 -8.26 -4.69
C ILE A 235 -29.16 -9.64 -5.31
N VAL A 236 -29.78 -10.65 -4.71
CA VAL A 236 -29.80 -12.02 -5.23
C VAL A 236 -31.24 -12.39 -5.56
N GLU A 237 -31.50 -12.72 -6.83
CA GLU A 237 -32.83 -13.01 -7.33
C GLU A 237 -32.81 -14.04 -8.47
N GLY A 238 -33.98 -14.37 -9.01
CA GLY A 238 -34.11 -15.34 -10.09
C GLY A 238 -33.62 -16.74 -9.69
N LYS A 239 -32.92 -17.41 -10.61
CA LYS A 239 -32.34 -18.75 -10.40
C LYS A 239 -31.28 -18.75 -9.26
N PRO A 240 -30.30 -17.83 -9.22
CA PRO A 240 -29.31 -17.77 -8.14
C PRO A 240 -29.89 -17.78 -6.72
N ALA A 241 -31.03 -17.13 -6.50
CA ALA A 241 -31.65 -17.11 -5.17
C ALA A 241 -32.32 -18.43 -4.75
N LYS A 242 -32.80 -19.21 -5.72
CA LYS A 242 -33.40 -20.54 -5.48
C LYS A 242 -32.34 -21.59 -5.15
N ASP A 243 -31.16 -21.46 -5.76
CA ASP A 243 -30.06 -22.43 -5.65
C ASP A 243 -29.10 -22.11 -4.47
N LEU A 244 -29.50 -21.21 -3.56
CA LEU A 244 -28.64 -20.78 -2.45
C LEU A 244 -28.36 -21.91 -1.45
N VAL A 245 -27.07 -22.17 -1.26
CA VAL A 245 -26.52 -23.01 -0.20
C VAL A 245 -25.59 -22.20 0.71
N SER A 246 -25.16 -22.79 1.82
CA SER A 246 -24.28 -22.09 2.79
C SER A 246 -22.99 -21.58 2.16
N GLN A 247 -22.37 -22.35 1.26
CA GLN A 247 -21.12 -21.98 0.61
C GLN A 247 -21.29 -20.75 -0.32
N SER A 248 -22.30 -20.77 -1.18
CA SER A 248 -22.62 -19.64 -2.07
C SER A 248 -23.03 -18.41 -1.29
N LEU A 249 -23.78 -18.57 -0.19
CA LEU A 249 -24.16 -17.45 0.68
C LEU A 249 -22.93 -16.78 1.30
N SER A 250 -21.97 -17.56 1.81
CA SER A 250 -20.71 -17.03 2.33
C SER A 250 -19.90 -16.28 1.26
N ALA A 251 -19.83 -16.81 0.04
CA ALA A 251 -19.17 -16.14 -1.08
C ALA A 251 -19.83 -14.80 -1.43
N ILE A 252 -21.17 -14.76 -1.50
CA ILE A 252 -21.94 -13.54 -1.76
C ILE A 252 -21.78 -12.52 -0.63
N TYR A 253 -21.79 -12.97 0.63
CA TYR A 253 -21.63 -12.10 1.79
C TYR A 253 -20.21 -11.53 1.93
N LEU A 254 -19.20 -12.25 1.45
CA LEU A 254 -17.83 -11.74 1.34
C LEU A 254 -17.78 -10.49 0.45
N VAL A 255 -18.51 -10.48 -0.65
CA VAL A 255 -18.59 -9.35 -1.60
C VAL A 255 -19.32 -8.13 -1.01
N THR A 256 -20.21 -8.34 -0.05
CA THR A 256 -20.93 -7.25 0.63
C THR A 256 -19.95 -6.39 1.42
N ARG A 257 -20.00 -5.07 1.21
CA ARG A 257 -19.09 -4.09 1.82
C ARG A 257 -19.27 -4.05 3.36
N PRO A 258 -18.16 -4.08 4.14
CA PRO A 258 -18.19 -3.76 5.57
C PRO A 258 -18.70 -2.34 5.84
N TYR A 259 -18.96 -2.01 7.10
CA TYR A 259 -19.47 -0.69 7.49
C TYR A 259 -20.75 -0.26 6.75
N GLY A 260 -21.74 -1.16 6.70
CA GLY A 260 -23.12 -0.82 6.32
C GLY A 260 -23.60 -1.32 4.96
N GLY A 261 -22.85 -2.19 4.28
CA GLY A 261 -23.34 -2.83 3.05
C GLY A 261 -24.59 -3.67 3.29
N ILE A 262 -25.49 -3.69 2.30
CA ILE A 262 -26.78 -4.40 2.37
C ILE A 262 -26.79 -5.59 1.42
N LEU A 263 -27.19 -6.75 1.93
CA LEU A 263 -27.52 -7.94 1.16
C LEU A 263 -29.05 -8.13 1.16
N CYS A 264 -29.63 -8.17 -0.03
CA CYS A 264 -31.05 -8.43 -0.28
C CYS A 264 -31.20 -9.78 -0.97
N LEU A 265 -31.84 -10.74 -0.29
CA LEU A 265 -32.15 -12.06 -0.85
C LEU A 265 -33.63 -12.14 -1.19
N ASN A 266 -33.96 -12.27 -2.47
CA ASN A 266 -35.32 -12.59 -2.93
C ASN A 266 -35.53 -14.10 -2.78
N ARG A 267 -36.15 -14.52 -1.69
CA ARG A 267 -36.23 -15.93 -1.27
C ARG A 267 -37.65 -16.48 -1.34
N THR A 268 -37.78 -17.79 -1.19
CA THR A 268 -39.07 -18.50 -1.07
C THR A 268 -39.21 -19.30 0.22
N ASP A 269 -38.14 -19.44 1.02
CA ASP A 269 -38.15 -20.14 2.30
C ASP A 269 -37.40 -19.35 3.39
N THR A 270 -37.69 -19.66 4.66
CA THR A 270 -37.11 -18.98 5.83
C THR A 270 -35.82 -19.62 6.34
N ARG A 271 -35.34 -20.72 5.74
CA ARG A 271 -34.11 -21.44 6.15
C ARG A 271 -32.89 -20.52 6.15
N MET A 272 -32.86 -19.55 5.24
CA MET A 272 -31.79 -18.56 5.12
C MET A 272 -31.57 -17.73 6.38
N ASP A 273 -32.58 -17.54 7.24
CA ASP A 273 -32.43 -16.76 8.48
C ASP A 273 -31.37 -17.38 9.40
N ARG A 274 -31.34 -18.71 9.49
CA ARG A 274 -30.38 -19.43 10.35
C ARG A 274 -28.96 -19.31 9.80
N LEU A 275 -28.80 -19.46 8.48
CA LEU A 275 -27.49 -19.38 7.83
C LEU A 275 -26.90 -17.97 7.92
N VAL A 276 -27.73 -16.93 7.72
CA VAL A 276 -27.30 -15.53 7.82
C VAL A 276 -26.86 -15.19 9.25
N LYS A 277 -27.54 -15.70 10.29
CA LYS A 277 -27.15 -15.45 11.69
C LYS A 277 -25.77 -15.99 12.04
N ALA A 278 -25.27 -16.98 11.31
CA ALA A 278 -23.91 -17.51 11.50
C ALA A 278 -22.83 -16.63 10.83
N LEU A 279 -23.21 -15.68 9.97
CA LEU A 279 -22.28 -14.82 9.27
C LEU A 279 -21.76 -13.71 10.19
N PRO A 280 -20.46 -13.38 10.12
CA PRO A 280 -19.88 -12.37 10.99
C PRO A 280 -20.49 -11.00 10.71
N LYS A 281 -20.91 -10.32 11.80
CA LYS A 281 -21.47 -8.97 11.75
C LYS A 281 -22.74 -8.81 10.89
N ALA A 282 -23.43 -9.91 10.61
CA ALA A 282 -24.70 -9.85 9.89
C ALA A 282 -25.82 -9.44 10.84
N VAL A 283 -26.55 -8.39 10.47
CA VAL A 283 -27.74 -7.91 11.19
C VAL A 283 -28.94 -8.01 10.26
N ILE A 284 -29.93 -8.83 10.62
CA ILE A 284 -31.18 -8.94 9.87
C ILE A 284 -32.00 -7.67 10.11
N LEU A 285 -32.25 -6.90 9.06
CA LEU A 285 -33.09 -5.69 9.11
C LEU A 285 -34.56 -6.00 8.84
N GLU A 286 -34.83 -6.98 7.99
CA GLU A 286 -36.18 -7.38 7.59
C GLU A 286 -36.17 -8.86 7.20
N SER A 287 -37.09 -9.66 7.77
CA SER A 287 -37.27 -11.07 7.42
C SER A 287 -38.73 -11.30 7.03
N GLY A 288 -38.99 -11.45 5.73
CA GLY A 288 -40.31 -11.74 5.17
C GLY A 288 -40.30 -12.99 4.28
N PRO A 289 -41.48 -13.47 3.83
CA PRO A 289 -41.59 -14.70 3.04
C PRO A 289 -40.92 -14.62 1.67
N SER A 290 -40.89 -13.43 1.07
CA SER A 290 -40.33 -13.20 -0.29
C SER A 290 -39.01 -12.44 -0.30
N LYS A 291 -38.54 -11.95 0.85
CA LYS A 291 -37.40 -11.05 0.96
C LYS A 291 -36.71 -11.18 2.32
N LEU A 292 -35.38 -11.19 2.33
CA LEU A 292 -34.55 -11.06 3.53
C LEU A 292 -33.53 -9.93 3.30
N LEU A 293 -33.51 -8.94 4.20
CA LEU A 293 -32.55 -7.84 4.19
C LEU A 293 -31.56 -7.99 5.34
N VAL A 294 -30.28 -7.94 5.00
CA VAL A 294 -29.17 -8.12 5.93
C VAL A 294 -28.20 -6.96 5.79
N LYS A 295 -27.82 -6.34 6.90
CA LYS A 295 -26.75 -5.34 6.97
C LYS A 295 -25.47 -5.98 7.46
N LYS A 296 -24.35 -5.71 6.80
CA LYS A 296 -23.00 -6.05 7.29
C LYS A 296 -22.47 -4.89 8.12
N GLU A 297 -22.53 -5.03 9.44
CA GLU A 297 -22.29 -3.91 10.36
C GLU A 297 -20.83 -3.79 10.81
N GLY A 298 -20.30 -2.57 10.81
CA GLY A 298 -18.99 -2.28 11.38
C GLY A 298 -17.80 -2.94 10.67
N ALA A 299 -16.72 -3.08 11.43
CA ALA A 299 -15.44 -3.58 10.96
C ALA A 299 -15.43 -5.07 10.66
N LEU A 300 -14.53 -5.50 9.78
CA LEU A 300 -14.22 -6.91 9.59
C LEU A 300 -13.69 -7.50 10.91
N PRO A 301 -14.10 -8.73 11.30
CA PRO A 301 -13.52 -9.40 12.46
C PRO A 301 -12.00 -9.47 12.36
N GLY A 302 -11.30 -9.12 13.44
CA GLY A 302 -9.83 -9.11 13.50
C GLY A 302 -9.17 -7.90 12.83
N SER A 303 -9.91 -7.03 12.15
CA SER A 303 -9.37 -5.79 11.59
C SER A 303 -9.30 -4.66 12.63
N ALA A 304 -8.45 -3.66 12.38
CA ALA A 304 -8.31 -2.49 13.25
C ALA A 304 -8.07 -1.20 12.46
N ASP A 305 -8.24 -0.07 13.14
CA ASP A 305 -7.94 1.26 12.62
C ASP A 305 -6.43 1.59 12.80
N TRP A 306 -5.94 2.47 11.93
CA TRP A 306 -4.68 3.20 12.08
C TRP A 306 -5.03 4.68 12.19
N SER A 307 -5.37 5.13 13.41
CA SER A 307 -6.03 6.42 13.65
C SER A 307 -5.07 7.59 13.87
N HIS A 308 -3.77 7.32 14.02
CA HIS A 308 -2.76 8.33 14.39
C HIS A 308 -1.48 8.17 13.54
N GLN A 309 -0.57 9.15 13.65
CA GLN A 309 0.74 9.12 12.99
C GLN A 309 1.52 7.80 13.21
N TYR A 310 1.42 7.22 14.41
CA TYR A 310 2.15 6.02 14.83
C TYR A 310 1.18 4.91 15.28
N ALA A 311 0.17 4.64 14.44
CA ALA A 311 -0.90 3.65 14.63
C ALA A 311 -2.01 4.08 15.59
N ASP A 312 -1.66 4.40 16.82
CA ASP A 312 -2.61 4.67 17.89
C ASP A 312 -2.14 5.80 18.83
N ALA A 313 -2.98 6.13 19.81
CA ALA A 313 -2.71 7.19 20.78
C ALA A 313 -1.51 6.89 21.70
N GLY A 314 -1.14 5.61 21.85
CA GLY A 314 0.03 5.16 22.60
C GLY A 314 1.32 5.23 21.78
N GLN A 315 1.24 5.65 20.51
CA GLN A 315 2.33 5.64 19.56
C GLN A 315 2.97 4.26 19.41
N SER A 316 2.20 3.16 19.39
CA SER A 316 2.77 1.80 19.35
C SER A 316 3.61 1.51 18.10
N VAL A 317 3.38 2.23 16.99
CA VAL A 317 3.96 1.99 15.65
C VAL A 317 3.53 0.62 15.08
N VAL A 318 2.49 0.02 15.66
CA VAL A 318 2.00 -1.32 15.33
C VAL A 318 0.49 -1.28 15.12
N SER A 319 0.06 -1.71 13.95
CA SER A 319 -1.36 -1.94 13.66
C SER A 319 -1.87 -3.12 14.47
N LYS A 320 -3.07 -2.96 15.04
CA LYS A 320 -3.79 -4.06 15.70
C LYS A 320 -4.58 -4.91 14.71
N ASP A 321 -4.43 -4.67 13.41
CA ASP A 321 -5.07 -5.47 12.37
C ASP A 321 -4.38 -6.84 12.27
N ASN A 322 -5.17 -7.89 12.43
CA ASN A 322 -4.77 -9.30 12.46
C ASN A 322 -5.23 -10.06 11.20
N THR A 323 -5.54 -9.36 10.11
CA THR A 323 -6.07 -9.99 8.89
C THR A 323 -5.20 -9.75 7.67
N VAL A 324 -4.41 -8.68 7.67
CA VAL A 324 -3.48 -8.36 6.58
C VAL A 324 -2.20 -9.19 6.73
N LYS A 325 -2.03 -10.21 5.88
CA LYS A 325 -0.86 -11.09 5.85
C LYS A 325 -0.49 -11.56 4.45
N ALA A 326 0.78 -11.91 4.24
CA ALA A 326 1.25 -12.49 2.98
C ALA A 326 0.72 -13.93 2.80
N PRO A 327 0.51 -14.41 1.56
CA PRO A 327 0.60 -13.66 0.29
C PRO A 327 -0.51 -12.61 0.16
N LEU A 328 -0.20 -11.48 -0.47
CA LEU A 328 -1.14 -10.38 -0.73
C LEU A 328 -1.44 -10.26 -2.21
N GLY A 329 -2.71 -10.09 -2.56
CA GLY A 329 -3.20 -9.87 -3.91
C GLY A 329 -4.04 -8.61 -4.04
N LEU A 330 -4.35 -8.25 -5.28
CA LEU A 330 -4.98 -6.97 -5.61
C LEU A 330 -6.47 -6.98 -5.29
N LEU A 331 -6.92 -6.10 -4.39
CA LEU A 331 -8.33 -5.82 -4.16
C LEU A 331 -8.85 -4.79 -5.18
N TRP A 332 -8.12 -3.69 -5.32
CA TRP A 332 -8.36 -2.61 -6.28
C TRP A 332 -7.06 -1.85 -6.57
N PHE A 333 -7.01 -1.18 -7.71
CA PHE A 333 -5.96 -0.22 -8.08
C PHE A 333 -6.59 1.05 -8.65
N GLY A 334 -5.85 2.15 -8.62
CA GLY A 334 -6.33 3.44 -9.12
C GLY A 334 -6.71 4.41 -8.01
N GLY A 335 -7.77 5.18 -8.21
CA GLY A 335 -8.24 6.19 -7.26
C GLY A 335 -7.81 7.62 -7.62
N PRO A 336 -7.95 8.56 -6.67
CA PRO A 336 -7.75 9.98 -6.95
C PRO A 336 -6.27 10.32 -7.20
N SER A 337 -6.03 11.25 -8.13
CA SER A 337 -4.69 11.70 -8.52
C SER A 337 -3.81 12.10 -7.32
N ASN A 338 -2.49 11.87 -7.46
CA ASN A 338 -1.48 12.31 -6.50
C ASN A 338 -1.09 13.80 -6.66
N ALA A 339 -1.70 14.55 -7.58
CA ALA A 339 -1.30 15.93 -7.89
C ALA A 339 -1.44 16.90 -6.71
N LYS A 340 -2.44 16.71 -5.85
CA LYS A 340 -2.75 17.59 -4.70
C LYS A 340 -2.17 17.11 -3.36
N ILE A 341 -1.68 15.89 -3.28
CA ILE A 341 -1.19 15.32 -2.01
C ILE A 341 0.21 15.85 -1.65
N LEU A 342 0.71 15.58 -0.45
CA LEU A 342 2.03 16.04 -0.04
C LEU A 342 3.17 15.41 -0.86
N PRO A 343 4.25 16.17 -1.14
CA PRO A 343 5.44 15.63 -1.77
C PRO A 343 6.10 14.60 -0.87
N ARG A 344 6.68 13.57 -1.49
CA ARG A 344 7.29 12.42 -0.80
C ARG A 344 8.37 12.81 0.23
N HIS A 345 9.23 13.75 -0.13
CA HIS A 345 10.44 14.08 0.62
C HIS A 345 10.21 15.01 1.81
N GLY A 346 9.04 15.63 1.90
CA GLY A 346 8.66 16.48 3.02
C GLY A 346 8.25 15.72 4.28
N HIS A 347 8.25 14.38 4.23
CA HIS A 347 7.85 13.50 5.34
C HIS A 347 6.54 13.94 6.01
N GLY A 348 5.51 14.22 5.20
CA GLY A 348 4.18 14.56 5.71
C GLY A 348 3.59 13.45 6.58
N PRO A 349 2.46 13.73 7.28
CA PRO A 349 1.83 12.74 8.13
C PRO A 349 1.49 11.45 7.38
N SER A 350 1.61 10.33 8.09
CA SER A 350 1.18 9.04 7.57
C SER A 350 -0.33 9.09 7.27
N PRO A 351 -0.78 8.51 6.15
CA PRO A 351 -2.21 8.40 5.89
C PRO A 351 -2.84 7.56 7.00
N GLN A 352 -4.05 7.95 7.43
CA GLN A 352 -4.75 7.30 8.54
C GLN A 352 -5.96 6.54 8.01
N VAL A 353 -6.28 5.41 8.64
CA VAL A 353 -7.37 4.53 8.23
C VAL A 353 -8.31 4.33 9.40
N ALA A 354 -9.56 4.77 9.27
CA ALA A 354 -10.57 4.57 10.30
C ALA A 354 -11.97 4.38 9.71
N GLY A 355 -12.73 3.41 10.24
CA GLY A 355 -14.14 3.22 9.88
C GLY A 355 -14.39 2.96 8.38
N GLY A 356 -13.50 2.21 7.72
CA GLY A 356 -13.56 1.87 6.30
C GLY A 356 -13.12 3.00 5.36
N ARG A 357 -12.42 4.01 5.88
CA ARG A 357 -11.98 5.20 5.13
C ARG A 357 -10.48 5.43 5.30
N LEU A 358 -9.80 5.71 4.20
CA LEU A 358 -8.42 6.13 4.12
C LEU A 358 -8.38 7.65 3.98
N PHE A 359 -7.84 8.32 5.00
CA PHE A 359 -7.67 9.77 5.05
C PHE A 359 -6.27 10.16 4.59
N ILE A 360 -6.21 11.12 3.67
CA ILE A 360 -4.98 11.57 3.03
C ILE A 360 -4.94 13.10 3.10
N GLU A 361 -3.87 13.62 3.68
CA GLU A 361 -3.57 15.04 3.67
C GLU A 361 -2.75 15.42 2.43
N GLY A 362 -3.12 16.56 1.83
CA GLY A 362 -2.37 17.23 0.78
C GLY A 362 -1.85 18.58 1.21
N ALA A 363 -1.28 19.34 0.27
CA ALA A 363 -0.76 20.67 0.57
C ALA A 363 -1.88 21.62 1.07
N ASP A 364 -3.04 21.54 0.42
CA ASP A 364 -4.20 22.41 0.64
C ASP A 364 -5.51 21.64 0.79
N ILE A 365 -5.44 20.32 1.02
CA ILE A 365 -6.62 19.46 1.08
C ILE A 365 -6.50 18.43 2.20
N ILE A 366 -7.65 17.95 2.65
CA ILE A 366 -7.79 16.63 3.26
C ILE A 366 -8.89 15.88 2.51
N ARG A 367 -8.69 14.58 2.28
CA ARG A 367 -9.67 13.76 1.54
C ARG A 367 -9.89 12.41 2.19
N ALA A 368 -11.04 11.82 1.94
CA ALA A 368 -11.36 10.44 2.31
C ALA A 368 -11.56 9.58 1.06
N VAL A 369 -10.92 8.41 1.07
CA VAL A 369 -11.03 7.38 0.05
C VAL A 369 -11.61 6.13 0.69
N ASP A 370 -12.48 5.43 -0.04
CA ASP A 370 -13.03 4.16 0.40
C ASP A 370 -11.96 3.06 0.39
N VAL A 371 -11.72 2.41 1.54
CA VAL A 371 -10.68 1.38 1.71
C VAL A 371 -10.89 0.16 0.82
N TYR A 372 -12.14 -0.16 0.47
CA TYR A 372 -12.49 -1.39 -0.24
C TYR A 372 -12.61 -1.21 -1.76
N THR A 373 -12.64 0.03 -2.25
CA THR A 373 -12.87 0.33 -3.68
C THR A 373 -11.93 1.38 -4.27
N GLY A 374 -11.15 2.10 -3.46
CA GLY A 374 -10.30 3.19 -3.93
C GLY A 374 -11.07 4.43 -4.41
N ARG A 375 -12.39 4.48 -4.20
CA ARG A 375 -13.25 5.58 -4.64
C ARG A 375 -13.08 6.82 -3.76
N LEU A 376 -12.99 8.00 -4.36
CA LEU A 376 -13.10 9.27 -3.63
C LEU A 376 -14.49 9.37 -2.97
N LEU A 377 -14.52 9.53 -1.64
CA LEU A 377 -15.76 9.78 -0.91
C LEU A 377 -16.04 11.27 -0.83
N TRP A 378 -15.02 12.04 -0.43
CA TRP A 378 -15.05 13.49 -0.39
C TRP A 378 -13.62 14.05 -0.40
N GLU A 379 -13.48 15.29 -0.86
CA GLU A 379 -12.26 16.09 -0.79
C GLU A 379 -12.65 17.45 -0.23
N ARG A 380 -11.90 17.93 0.77
CA ARG A 380 -12.12 19.21 1.40
C ARG A 380 -10.88 20.06 1.22
N GLU A 381 -11.08 21.26 0.69
CA GLU A 381 -10.03 22.28 0.64
C GLU A 381 -9.85 22.93 2.02
N LEU A 382 -8.59 22.96 2.45
CA LEU A 382 -8.09 23.60 3.66
C LEU A 382 -6.74 24.20 3.30
N LYS A 383 -6.75 25.43 2.78
CA LYS A 383 -5.56 26.12 2.27
C LYS A 383 -4.43 26.14 3.30
N GLU A 384 -3.21 25.79 2.88
CA GLU A 384 -1.98 25.72 3.68
C GLU A 384 -1.99 24.73 4.84
N ILE A 385 -2.94 23.79 4.89
CA ILE A 385 -3.00 22.78 5.96
C ILE A 385 -1.70 21.97 6.06
N GLY A 386 -1.12 21.61 4.91
CA GLY A 386 0.07 20.78 4.81
C GLY A 386 1.35 21.57 4.49
N GLU A 387 1.32 22.90 4.64
CA GLU A 387 2.42 23.81 4.25
C GLU A 387 3.78 23.36 4.80
N TYR A 388 3.86 23.03 6.10
CA TYR A 388 5.11 22.58 6.74
C TYR A 388 5.70 21.31 6.12
N TYR A 389 4.84 20.46 5.56
CA TYR A 389 5.22 19.18 4.95
C TYR A 389 5.38 19.28 3.42
N ASN A 390 5.05 20.43 2.81
CA ASN A 390 5.05 20.62 1.37
C ASN A 390 6.45 20.96 0.82
N ILE A 391 7.43 20.12 1.16
CA ILE A 391 8.85 20.30 0.84
C ILE A 391 9.32 19.19 -0.12
N THR A 392 10.03 19.57 -1.18
CA THR A 392 10.52 18.65 -2.22
C THR A 392 11.91 18.06 -1.93
N GLY A 393 12.67 18.68 -1.02
CA GLY A 393 13.92 18.16 -0.47
C GLY A 393 13.71 17.28 0.76
N HIS A 394 14.73 16.51 1.16
CA HIS A 394 14.67 15.71 2.39
C HIS A 394 14.49 16.59 3.62
N PHE A 395 13.39 16.37 4.34
CA PHE A 395 12.98 17.16 5.50
C PHE A 395 12.30 16.27 6.57
N PRO A 396 12.56 16.45 7.88
CA PRO A 396 12.00 15.57 8.92
C PRO A 396 10.47 15.53 9.02
N GLY A 397 9.79 16.64 8.67
CA GLY A 397 8.33 16.70 8.59
C GLY A 397 7.61 16.26 9.85
N ALA A 398 6.64 15.35 9.71
CA ALA A 398 5.89 14.76 10.81
C ALA A 398 6.76 13.94 11.78
N GLY A 399 7.97 13.55 11.35
CA GLY A 399 8.95 12.95 12.25
C GLY A 399 9.49 13.92 13.30
N GLU A 400 9.44 15.23 13.05
CA GLU A 400 9.86 16.28 13.99
C GLU A 400 8.70 16.85 14.80
N ILE A 401 7.61 17.25 14.12
CA ILE A 401 6.50 17.98 14.77
C ILE A 401 5.28 17.10 15.08
N GLY A 402 5.26 15.83 14.65
CA GLY A 402 4.09 14.97 14.71
C GLY A 402 3.10 15.24 13.58
N SER A 403 1.91 14.63 13.65
CA SER A 403 0.82 14.92 12.72
C SER A 403 -0.07 16.05 13.24
N ASN A 404 -0.61 16.84 12.32
CA ASN A 404 -1.61 17.88 12.57
C ASN A 404 -3.06 17.37 12.48
N TYR A 405 -3.29 16.07 12.26
CA TYR A 405 -4.63 15.49 12.24
C TYR A 405 -4.72 14.09 12.86
N VAL A 406 -5.92 13.72 13.32
CA VAL A 406 -6.26 12.41 13.88
C VAL A 406 -7.62 11.97 13.33
N SER A 407 -7.72 10.72 12.91
CA SER A 407 -8.90 10.16 12.24
C SER A 407 -9.53 9.07 13.09
N MET A 408 -10.79 9.29 13.47
CA MET A 408 -11.65 8.35 14.17
C MET A 408 -12.77 7.89 13.22
N PRO A 409 -13.48 6.77 13.52
CA PRO A 409 -14.59 6.31 12.68
C PRO A 409 -15.70 7.35 12.45
N ASP A 410 -15.91 8.25 13.41
CA ASP A 410 -16.98 9.26 13.43
C ASP A 410 -16.52 10.68 13.06
N ALA A 411 -15.23 11.00 13.23
CA ALA A 411 -14.70 12.34 13.03
C ALA A 411 -13.21 12.38 12.65
N VAL A 412 -12.80 13.43 11.93
CA VAL A 412 -11.40 13.79 11.72
C VAL A 412 -11.12 15.11 12.43
N TYR A 413 -10.16 15.12 13.35
CA TYR A 413 -9.72 16.33 14.05
C TYR A 413 -8.48 16.87 13.37
N VAL A 414 -8.46 18.17 13.05
CA VAL A 414 -7.36 18.77 12.30
C VAL A 414 -6.99 20.16 12.82
N VAL A 415 -5.69 20.41 13.03
CA VAL A 415 -5.17 21.74 13.34
C VAL A 415 -5.26 22.61 12.10
N TYR A 416 -5.99 23.72 12.20
CA TYR A 416 -6.13 24.71 11.15
C TYR A 416 -5.92 26.12 11.73
N GLY A 417 -4.67 26.59 11.66
CA GLY A 417 -4.23 27.82 12.30
C GLY A 417 -4.37 27.76 13.83
N ALA A 418 -5.14 28.67 14.41
CA ALA A 418 -5.41 28.75 15.85
C ALA A 418 -6.68 28.00 16.29
N THR A 419 -7.23 27.14 15.44
CA THR A 419 -8.45 26.36 15.70
C THR A 419 -8.21 24.88 15.38
N ILE A 420 -8.87 23.97 16.10
CA ILE A 420 -8.98 22.57 15.68
C ILE A 420 -10.37 22.37 15.09
N LEU A 421 -10.46 21.87 13.87
CA LEU A 421 -11.74 21.53 13.24
C LEU A 421 -12.07 20.06 13.50
N GLU A 422 -13.31 19.79 13.89
CA GLU A 422 -13.91 18.45 13.86
C GLU A 422 -14.68 18.30 12.56
N LEU A 423 -14.17 17.45 11.68
CA LEU A 423 -14.81 17.13 10.41
C LEU A 423 -15.61 15.84 10.56
N ASP A 424 -16.82 15.80 10.02
CA ASP A 424 -17.54 14.55 9.86
C ASP A 424 -16.74 13.57 8.99
N ALA A 425 -16.44 12.38 9.51
CA ALA A 425 -15.63 11.40 8.77
C ALA A 425 -16.27 10.95 7.45
N ALA A 426 -17.61 10.96 7.35
CA ALA A 426 -18.34 10.49 6.18
C ALA A 426 -18.48 11.55 5.08
N THR A 427 -18.47 12.84 5.42
CA THR A 427 -18.79 13.94 4.49
C THR A 427 -17.72 15.04 4.41
N GLY A 428 -16.78 15.09 5.34
CA GLY A 428 -15.75 16.13 5.43
C GLY A 428 -16.26 17.47 5.96
N ARG A 429 -17.56 17.64 6.22
CA ARG A 429 -18.14 18.90 6.70
C ARG A 429 -17.71 19.20 8.13
N THR A 430 -17.49 20.48 8.48
CA THR A 430 -17.21 20.87 9.87
C THR A 430 -18.44 20.60 10.73
N LYS A 431 -18.27 19.84 11.80
CA LYS A 431 -19.26 19.66 12.87
C LYS A 431 -19.05 20.66 14.00
N LYS A 432 -17.79 20.87 14.39
CA LYS A 432 -17.42 21.64 15.58
C LYS A 432 -16.04 22.28 15.39
N GLU A 433 -15.79 23.35 16.14
CA GLU A 433 -14.48 23.98 16.28
C GLU A 433 -14.04 23.98 17.75
N PHE A 434 -12.75 23.73 17.99
CA PHE A 434 -12.14 23.83 19.32
C PHE A 434 -11.14 24.97 19.32
N LYS A 435 -11.23 25.82 20.33
CA LYS A 435 -10.43 27.04 20.49
C LYS A 435 -9.92 27.14 21.93
N LEU A 436 -8.75 27.73 22.09
CA LEU A 436 -8.23 28.10 23.40
C LEU A 436 -8.67 29.53 23.76
N PRO A 437 -8.73 29.87 25.05
CA PRO A 437 -8.81 31.26 25.47
C PRO A 437 -7.57 32.04 24.98
N GLY A 438 -7.78 33.08 24.18
CA GLY A 438 -6.71 33.88 23.57
C GLY A 438 -6.23 33.36 22.20
N LYS A 439 -5.26 34.05 21.59
CA LYS A 439 -4.69 33.67 20.29
C LYS A 439 -3.45 32.79 20.49
N SER A 440 -3.56 31.50 20.21
CA SER A 440 -2.41 30.59 20.19
C SER A 440 -2.55 29.52 19.11
N ASN A 441 -1.45 29.19 18.45
CA ASN A 441 -1.35 28.07 17.51
C ASN A 441 -1.38 26.75 18.27
N PHE A 442 -2.01 25.74 17.68
CA PHE A 442 -1.91 24.36 18.13
C PHE A 442 -0.70 23.68 17.49
N GLY A 443 -0.05 22.77 18.23
CA GLY A 443 1.17 22.09 17.78
C GLY A 443 0.96 20.63 17.36
N TRP A 444 0.12 19.90 18.09
CA TRP A 444 -0.04 18.44 17.95
C TRP A 444 -1.41 17.99 18.44
N LEU A 445 -1.89 16.84 17.96
CA LEU A 445 -3.18 16.25 18.34
C LEU A 445 -3.06 14.75 18.64
N SER A 446 -3.87 14.28 19.59
CA SER A 446 -4.19 12.87 19.80
C SER A 446 -5.58 12.72 20.39
N VAL A 447 -6.26 11.62 20.06
CA VAL A 447 -7.55 11.24 20.64
C VAL A 447 -7.44 9.90 21.36
N SER A 448 -8.03 9.81 22.55
CA SER A 448 -8.23 8.56 23.27
C SER A 448 -9.62 8.57 23.93
N GLY A 449 -10.51 7.66 23.52
CA GLY A 449 -11.91 7.69 23.95
C GLY A 449 -12.58 9.04 23.69
N ASN A 450 -13.11 9.65 24.74
CA ASN A 450 -13.78 10.96 24.70
C ASN A 450 -12.82 12.16 24.89
N TYR A 451 -11.51 11.92 24.94
CA TYR A 451 -10.53 12.95 25.21
C TYR A 451 -9.80 13.35 23.94
N LEU A 452 -9.88 14.64 23.58
CA LEU A 452 -9.03 15.26 22.56
C LEU A 452 -7.87 15.97 23.29
N VAL A 453 -6.67 15.46 23.12
CA VAL A 453 -5.44 15.98 23.71
C VAL A 453 -4.69 16.78 22.65
N THR A 454 -4.24 17.98 23.02
CA THR A 454 -3.46 18.83 22.13
C THR A 454 -2.41 19.62 22.88
N THR A 455 -1.43 20.13 22.15
CA THR A 455 -0.47 21.10 22.64
C THR A 455 -0.66 22.46 21.99
N SER A 456 -0.27 23.53 22.68
CA SER A 456 -0.33 24.90 22.15
C SER A 456 0.83 25.78 22.60
N ALA A 457 0.97 26.91 21.93
CA ALA A 457 2.14 27.78 21.95
C ALA A 457 3.44 27.01 21.60
N PRO A 458 3.59 26.58 20.32
CA PRO A 458 4.81 25.94 19.83
C PRO A 458 6.04 26.83 20.04
N VAL A 459 7.19 26.22 20.35
CA VAL A 459 8.45 26.93 20.64
C VAL A 459 9.55 26.48 19.69
N SER A 460 9.95 27.37 18.79
CA SER A 460 11.07 27.12 17.87
C SER A 460 12.41 27.54 18.50
N ILE A 461 13.42 26.67 18.45
CA ILE A 461 14.79 26.95 18.92
C ILE A 461 15.77 26.59 17.79
N LYS A 462 16.35 27.61 17.15
CA LYS A 462 17.35 27.43 16.08
C LYS A 462 18.73 27.04 16.63
N PHE A 463 19.48 26.23 15.86
CA PHE A 463 20.82 25.73 16.23
C PHE A 463 22.03 26.58 15.75
N SER A 464 21.85 27.61 14.90
CA SER A 464 22.98 28.34 14.30
C SER A 464 23.49 29.52 15.14
N ASP A 465 24.81 29.74 15.09
CA ASP A 465 25.55 30.82 15.79
C ASP A 465 25.65 32.14 14.98
N LYS A 466 25.06 32.22 13.76
CA LYS A 466 25.23 33.38 12.85
C LYS A 466 24.26 34.54 13.05
N GLU A 467 23.27 34.45 13.94
CA GLU A 467 22.33 35.54 14.20
C GLU A 467 22.84 36.41 15.37
N LYS A 468 23.02 37.72 15.14
CA LYS A 468 23.42 38.70 16.17
C LYS A 468 22.44 38.69 17.35
N LYS A 469 22.97 38.83 18.58
CA LYS A 469 22.18 39.12 19.79
C LYS A 469 21.28 40.35 19.55
N PRO A 470 19.95 40.24 19.60
CA PRO A 470 19.08 41.41 19.67
C PRO A 470 19.09 41.94 21.11
N GLU A 471 19.08 43.26 21.30
CA GLU A 471 19.18 43.92 22.62
C GLU A 471 17.94 43.76 23.51
N SER A 472 16.84 43.19 23.00
CA SER A 472 15.70 42.77 23.81
C SER A 472 14.93 41.61 23.15
N VAL A 473 15.15 40.39 23.64
CA VAL A 473 14.34 39.22 23.28
C VAL A 473 13.66 38.68 24.54
N PRO A 474 12.32 38.74 24.67
CA PRO A 474 11.64 38.04 25.75
C PRO A 474 11.83 36.52 25.64
N LEU A 475 12.06 35.86 26.78
CA LEU A 475 12.10 34.42 27.06
C LEU A 475 11.81 33.47 25.85
N LEU A 476 12.85 33.13 25.05
CA LEU A 476 12.80 32.21 23.89
C LEU A 476 11.99 32.65 22.65
N SER A 477 12.60 33.42 21.76
CA SER A 477 12.14 33.69 20.37
C SER A 477 11.91 32.38 19.57
N GLU A 478 10.71 31.87 19.35
CA GLU A 478 9.37 32.50 19.33
C GLU A 478 8.35 31.65 20.12
N ILE A 479 7.87 32.13 21.28
CA ILE A 479 6.66 31.58 21.89
C ILE A 479 5.50 31.82 20.92
N ASN A 480 4.79 30.75 20.56
CA ASN A 480 3.67 30.75 19.61
C ASN A 480 4.07 30.75 18.11
N SER A 481 5.21 30.14 17.77
CA SER A 481 5.55 29.84 16.38
C SER A 481 4.43 29.02 15.70
N ARG A 482 4.32 29.09 14.37
CA ARG A 482 3.35 28.28 13.60
C ARG A 482 3.68 26.79 13.69
N TYR A 483 4.96 26.43 13.69
CA TYR A 483 5.43 25.04 13.71
C TYR A 483 6.65 24.87 14.61
N ALA A 484 6.64 23.85 15.47
CA ALA A 484 7.81 23.45 16.25
C ALA A 484 7.69 22.00 16.75
N ALA A 485 8.82 21.39 17.11
CA ALA A 485 8.85 20.02 17.66
C ALA A 485 8.20 19.86 19.04
N GLY A 486 7.88 20.96 19.71
CA GLY A 486 7.27 20.95 21.03
C GLY A 486 6.67 22.29 21.44
N SER A 487 5.88 22.26 22.50
CA SER A 487 4.97 23.34 22.89
C SER A 487 5.02 23.65 24.39
N ARG A 488 4.52 24.84 24.79
CA ARG A 488 4.52 25.28 26.20
C ARG A 488 3.31 24.79 27.00
N LYS A 489 2.19 24.53 26.34
CA LYS A 489 0.94 24.16 27.01
C LYS A 489 0.43 22.83 26.49
N LEU A 490 -0.12 22.05 27.41
CA LEU A 490 -0.87 20.83 27.15
C LEU A 490 -2.33 21.10 27.53
N THR A 491 -3.27 20.74 26.66
CA THR A 491 -4.70 20.94 26.89
C THR A 491 -5.46 19.65 26.58
N VAL A 492 -6.43 19.32 27.43
CA VAL A 492 -7.36 18.21 27.19
C VAL A 492 -8.78 18.76 27.09
N PHE A 493 -9.44 18.44 25.99
CA PHE A 493 -10.85 18.71 25.76
C PHE A 493 -11.66 17.43 25.92
N ASP A 494 -12.90 17.56 26.39
CA ASP A 494 -13.94 16.59 26.07
C ASP A 494 -14.33 16.79 24.60
N ARG A 495 -14.03 15.79 23.76
CA ARG A 495 -14.25 15.89 22.32
C ARG A 495 -15.74 15.97 21.95
N THR A 496 -16.61 15.44 22.80
CA THR A 496 -18.07 15.42 22.53
C THR A 496 -18.68 16.78 22.79
N THR A 497 -18.35 17.41 23.92
CA THR A 497 -18.92 18.70 24.34
C THR A 497 -18.11 19.91 23.87
N GLY A 498 -16.83 19.73 23.52
CA GLY A 498 -15.92 20.84 23.20
C GLY A 498 -15.33 21.56 24.42
N LYS A 499 -15.67 21.14 25.64
CA LYS A 499 -15.21 21.81 26.86
C LYS A 499 -13.76 21.43 27.19
N ILE A 500 -12.97 22.43 27.58
CA ILE A 500 -11.65 22.19 28.19
C ILE A 500 -11.88 21.52 29.55
N LEU A 501 -11.26 20.36 29.75
CA LEU A 501 -11.28 19.65 31.03
C LEU A 501 -10.17 20.18 31.95
N TRP A 502 -8.96 20.32 31.41
CA TRP A 502 -7.82 20.89 32.13
C TRP A 502 -6.71 21.32 31.16
N THR A 503 -5.82 22.18 31.67
CA THR A 503 -4.60 22.62 30.98
C THR A 503 -3.39 22.47 31.91
N ARG A 504 -2.20 22.37 31.33
CA ARG A 504 -0.93 22.30 32.07
C ARG A 504 0.16 23.07 31.32
N GLU A 505 0.93 23.86 32.05
CA GLU A 505 2.11 24.55 31.51
C GLU A 505 3.38 23.73 31.71
N ALA A 506 4.23 23.72 30.69
CA ALA A 506 5.54 23.10 30.74
C ALA A 506 6.48 23.96 31.61
N LYS A 507 7.40 23.32 32.31
CA LYS A 507 8.57 23.98 32.87
C LYS A 507 9.60 24.25 31.77
N PHE A 508 9.89 23.25 30.94
CA PHE A 508 10.81 23.34 29.80
C PHE A 508 10.06 23.37 28.47
N ASN A 509 9.57 22.22 28.02
CA ASN A 509 8.91 22.05 26.73
C ASN A 509 8.27 20.65 26.66
N PHE A 510 7.02 20.58 26.18
CA PHE A 510 6.39 19.31 25.84
C PHE A 510 6.69 19.00 24.38
N ARG A 511 7.73 18.21 24.11
CA ARG A 511 8.03 17.68 22.76
C ARG A 511 6.86 16.79 22.32
N HIS A 512 6.38 16.96 21.08
CA HIS A 512 5.16 16.28 20.62
C HIS A 512 5.30 14.75 20.58
N ASN A 513 6.43 14.24 20.10
CA ASN A 513 6.73 12.79 20.10
C ASN A 513 6.94 12.21 21.52
N ASN A 514 7.06 13.05 22.55
CA ASN A 514 7.17 12.64 23.96
C ASN A 514 5.81 12.57 24.66
N ILE A 515 4.69 12.48 23.93
CA ILE A 515 3.35 12.41 24.51
C ILE A 515 2.68 11.11 24.05
N ALA A 516 2.35 10.22 24.98
CA ALA A 516 1.64 8.97 24.69
C ALA A 516 0.42 8.83 25.59
N LEU A 517 -0.67 8.28 25.07
CA LEU A 517 -1.93 8.08 25.80
C LEU A 517 -2.26 6.59 25.89
N GLY A 518 -2.80 6.16 27.04
CA GLY A 518 -3.33 4.81 27.20
C GLY A 518 -3.62 4.47 28.65
N ALA A 519 -4.49 3.48 28.88
CA ALA A 519 -4.95 3.07 30.22
C ALA A 519 -5.37 4.27 31.11
N ASP A 520 -6.19 5.15 30.55
CA ASP A 520 -6.70 6.40 31.15
C ASP A 520 -5.61 7.38 31.63
N LYS A 521 -4.40 7.26 31.07
CA LYS A 521 -3.27 8.12 31.40
C LYS A 521 -2.75 8.87 30.18
N LEU A 522 -2.16 10.02 30.48
CA LEU A 522 -1.31 10.79 29.59
C LEU A 522 0.12 10.74 30.14
N PHE A 523 1.03 10.16 29.36
CA PHE A 523 2.45 10.14 29.65
C PHE A 523 3.14 11.27 28.89
N VAL A 524 3.93 12.08 29.58
CA VAL A 524 4.62 13.23 28.97
C VAL A 524 5.98 13.50 29.59
N ILE A 525 6.98 13.76 28.74
CA ILE A 525 8.27 14.31 29.17
C ILE A 525 8.23 15.84 29.02
N ASP A 526 8.55 16.52 30.11
CA ASP A 526 8.85 17.95 30.16
C ASP A 526 10.36 18.15 30.18
N SER A 527 10.94 18.43 29.01
CA SER A 527 12.39 18.57 28.85
C SER A 527 12.77 19.36 27.59
N LEU A 528 14.04 19.77 27.54
CA LEU A 528 14.70 20.18 26.31
C LEU A 528 15.90 19.26 26.08
N THR A 529 16.19 18.97 24.81
CA THR A 529 17.37 18.19 24.42
C THR A 529 18.64 18.96 24.79
N GLU A 530 19.72 18.24 25.09
CA GLU A 530 21.00 18.85 25.47
C GLU A 530 21.51 19.87 24.42
N PRO A 531 21.42 19.63 23.10
CA PRO A 531 21.77 20.64 22.09
C PRO A 531 20.94 21.92 22.20
N ARG A 532 19.63 21.83 22.47
CA ARG A 532 18.76 23.00 22.65
C ARG A 532 19.07 23.75 23.94
N LEU A 533 19.32 23.04 25.03
CA LEU A 533 19.74 23.66 26.30
C LEU A 533 21.05 24.43 26.13
N LYS A 534 22.06 23.82 25.48
CA LYS A 534 23.33 24.50 25.18
C LYS A 534 23.13 25.73 24.29
N ALA A 535 22.28 25.65 23.27
CA ALA A 535 21.96 26.79 22.41
C ALA A 535 21.33 27.96 23.18
N LEU A 536 20.44 27.68 24.14
CA LEU A 536 19.85 28.70 25.01
C LEU A 536 20.85 29.29 26.00
N GLN A 537 21.68 28.46 26.61
CA GLN A 537 22.74 28.90 27.54
C GLN A 537 23.74 29.85 26.86
N ARG A 538 24.15 29.54 25.62
CA ARG A 538 25.00 30.44 24.81
C ARG A 538 24.35 31.79 24.54
N ARG A 539 23.02 31.85 24.49
CA ARG A 539 22.23 33.09 24.32
C ARG A 539 21.97 33.83 25.64
N GLY A 540 22.51 33.35 26.76
CA GLY A 540 22.38 33.97 28.08
C GLY A 540 21.17 33.49 28.89
N PHE A 541 20.42 32.50 28.41
CA PHE A 541 19.25 31.98 29.12
C PHE A 541 19.63 30.77 29.99
N LYS A 542 19.34 30.83 31.28
CA LYS A 542 19.44 29.69 32.22
C LYS A 542 18.04 29.23 32.61
N LEU A 543 17.73 27.97 32.32
CA LEU A 543 16.50 27.32 32.80
C LEU A 543 16.84 26.53 34.06
N GLU A 544 16.12 26.81 35.15
CA GLU A 544 16.30 26.11 36.43
C GLU A 544 15.43 24.86 36.52
N GLY A 545 15.89 23.83 37.22
CA GLY A 545 15.17 22.57 37.46
C GLY A 545 15.72 21.38 36.69
N LYS A 546 15.06 20.22 36.88
CA LYS A 546 15.40 18.96 36.20
C LYS A 546 14.33 18.58 35.18
N PRO A 547 14.70 17.99 34.03
CA PRO A 547 13.77 17.28 33.16
C PRO A 547 12.89 16.30 33.95
N SER A 548 11.65 16.09 33.52
CA SER A 548 10.74 15.19 34.24
C SER A 548 9.79 14.42 33.33
N LEU A 549 9.54 13.16 33.67
CA LEU A 549 8.53 12.30 33.06
C LEU A 549 7.33 12.22 34.01
N HIS A 550 6.13 12.47 33.49
CA HIS A 550 4.87 12.43 34.25
C HIS A 550 3.92 11.40 33.66
N ALA A 551 3.21 10.69 34.54
CA ALA A 551 1.95 10.04 34.21
C ALA A 551 0.81 10.84 34.85
N LEU A 552 -0.06 11.39 34.02
CA LEU A 552 -1.20 12.20 34.42
C LEU A 552 -2.49 11.43 34.20
N ASP A 553 -3.44 11.58 35.11
CA ASP A 553 -4.82 11.13 34.90
C ASP A 553 -5.40 11.89 33.69
N LEU A 554 -5.89 11.17 32.68
CA LEU A 554 -6.31 11.78 31.43
C LEU A 554 -7.52 12.71 31.62
N LYS A 555 -8.41 12.40 32.57
CA LYS A 555 -9.63 13.16 32.84
C LYS A 555 -9.39 14.44 33.65
N THR A 556 -8.49 14.38 34.63
CA THR A 556 -8.34 15.42 35.67
C THR A 556 -7.00 16.13 35.65
N GLY A 557 -6.00 15.60 34.95
CA GLY A 557 -4.64 16.14 34.90
C GLY A 557 -3.82 15.93 36.18
N LYS A 558 -4.38 15.22 37.17
CA LYS A 558 -3.69 14.89 38.42
C LYS A 558 -2.49 13.97 38.14
N VAL A 559 -1.38 14.24 38.80
CA VAL A 559 -0.17 13.40 38.68
C VAL A 559 -0.41 12.10 39.42
N HIS A 560 -0.34 10.96 38.71
CA HIS A 560 -0.31 9.64 39.34
C HIS A 560 1.09 9.33 39.88
N TRP A 561 2.10 9.52 39.04
CA TRP A 561 3.50 9.38 39.41
C TRP A 561 4.36 10.28 38.51
N ARG A 562 5.56 10.59 38.97
CA ARG A 562 6.57 11.35 38.23
C ARG A 562 7.97 10.87 38.57
N THR A 563 8.91 11.05 37.66
CA THR A 563 10.35 10.91 37.91
C THR A 563 11.12 12.04 37.26
N ASN A 564 12.25 12.41 37.86
CA ASN A 564 13.25 13.36 37.36
C ASN A 564 14.63 12.71 37.19
N GLU A 565 14.70 11.40 37.37
CA GLU A 565 15.93 10.60 37.24
C GLU A 565 15.98 9.98 35.84
N ASP A 566 17.14 10.06 35.18
CA ASP A 566 17.41 9.51 33.83
C ASP A 566 16.37 9.89 32.74
N VAL A 567 15.85 11.12 32.76
CA VAL A 567 14.87 11.61 31.77
C VAL A 567 15.58 12.20 30.55
N PHE A 568 15.75 11.40 29.49
CA PHE A 568 16.48 11.77 28.27
C PHE A 568 15.68 11.61 26.97
N GLY A 569 14.54 10.93 27.00
CA GLY A 569 13.85 10.47 25.80
C GLY A 569 13.36 11.60 24.87
N THR A 570 13.38 11.33 23.57
CA THR A 570 12.74 12.16 22.53
C THR A 570 11.57 11.46 21.83
N PHE A 571 11.24 10.24 22.29
CA PHE A 571 10.08 9.47 21.89
C PHE A 571 9.49 8.70 23.09
N LEU A 572 8.17 8.72 23.26
CA LEU A 572 7.46 7.84 24.19
C LEU A 572 6.56 6.86 23.44
N ASN A 573 6.61 5.57 23.82
CA ASN A 573 5.66 4.56 23.38
C ASN A 573 4.95 3.98 24.61
N TYR A 574 3.66 3.64 24.49
CA TYR A 574 2.93 2.93 25.54
C TYR A 574 2.24 1.67 24.99
N SER A 575 2.50 0.53 25.62
CA SER A 575 1.77 -0.72 25.39
C SER A 575 0.72 -0.90 26.49
N THR A 576 -0.56 -0.90 26.08
CA THR A 576 -1.67 -1.20 26.99
C THR A 576 -1.68 -2.68 27.39
N GLU A 577 -1.36 -3.58 26.46
CA GLU A 577 -1.30 -5.03 26.70
C GLU A 577 -0.32 -5.37 27.83
N HIS A 578 0.86 -4.75 27.80
CA HIS A 578 1.91 -5.03 28.77
C HIS A 578 1.93 -4.05 29.94
N ASP A 579 1.04 -3.05 30.01
CA ASP A 579 1.18 -1.88 30.91
C ASP A 579 2.64 -1.37 30.98
N LEU A 580 3.21 -1.10 29.82
CA LEU A 580 4.61 -0.73 29.66
C LEU A 580 4.74 0.61 28.95
N LEU A 581 5.36 1.57 29.62
CA LEU A 581 5.77 2.84 29.05
C LEU A 581 7.26 2.76 28.71
N LEU A 582 7.60 2.96 27.44
CA LEU A 582 8.98 3.00 26.98
C LEU A 582 9.40 4.46 26.79
N GLN A 583 10.44 4.87 27.53
CA GLN A 583 11.22 6.06 27.22
C GLN A 583 12.36 5.68 26.29
N ALA A 584 12.39 6.32 25.12
CA ALA A 584 13.37 6.09 24.07
C ALA A 584 13.68 7.41 23.34
N GLY A 585 14.62 7.39 22.42
CA GLY A 585 14.70 8.33 21.31
C GLY A 585 14.28 7.71 19.98
N SER A 586 14.36 8.51 18.91
CA SER A 586 13.96 8.12 17.55
C SER A 586 14.94 8.53 16.47
N ALA A 587 16.22 8.76 16.80
CA ALA A 587 17.20 9.31 15.86
C ALA A 587 17.37 8.43 14.63
N TYR A 588 17.31 9.07 13.46
CA TYR A 588 17.70 8.50 12.18
C TYR A 588 17.90 9.61 11.15
N ARG A 589 18.34 9.27 9.93
CA ARG A 589 18.66 10.26 8.88
C ARG A 589 17.50 11.17 8.46
N ASP A 590 16.27 10.69 8.60
CA ASP A 590 15.03 11.36 8.17
C ASP A 590 14.22 11.88 9.40
N ARG A 591 14.90 12.17 10.51
CA ARG A 591 14.30 12.59 11.80
C ARG A 591 14.89 13.93 12.25
N ALA A 592 14.34 14.49 13.32
CA ALA A 592 14.85 15.72 13.91
C ALA A 592 16.33 15.55 14.30
N LYS A 593 17.16 16.56 14.01
CA LYS A 593 18.62 16.49 14.23
C LYS A 593 19.04 16.28 15.68
N ASP A 594 18.15 16.61 16.61
CA ASP A 594 18.37 16.50 18.05
C ASP A 594 17.63 15.32 18.70
N ASP A 595 17.07 14.41 17.90
CA ASP A 595 16.54 13.14 18.44
C ASP A 595 17.65 12.30 19.06
N VAL A 596 17.31 11.58 20.12
CA VAL A 596 18.24 10.65 20.79
C VAL A 596 18.29 9.32 20.02
N GLY A 597 19.49 8.74 19.88
CA GLY A 597 19.73 7.45 19.21
C GLY A 597 20.33 6.37 20.12
N ARG A 598 20.29 6.60 21.44
CA ARG A 598 20.89 5.72 22.43
C ARG A 598 20.08 5.73 23.73
N GLY A 599 19.93 4.56 24.34
CA GLY A 599 19.33 4.39 25.64
C GLY A 599 17.82 4.12 25.60
N MET A 600 17.39 3.19 26.45
CA MET A 600 15.98 2.85 26.66
C MET A 600 15.70 2.62 28.15
N ILE A 601 14.53 3.05 28.63
CA ILE A 601 14.02 2.69 29.96
C ILE A 601 12.55 2.28 29.83
N ALA A 602 12.22 1.09 30.32
CA ALA A 602 10.84 0.62 30.42
C ALA A 602 10.32 0.79 31.84
N TYR A 603 9.14 1.40 31.95
CA TYR A 603 8.42 1.62 33.19
C TYR A 603 7.11 0.85 33.18
N ARG A 604 6.66 0.37 34.34
CA ARG A 604 5.27 -0.03 34.54
C ARG A 604 4.40 1.22 34.46
N GLY A 605 3.51 1.31 33.48
CA GLY A 605 2.71 2.52 33.23
C GLY A 605 1.83 2.92 34.40
N LYS A 606 1.26 1.94 35.13
CA LYS A 606 0.43 2.20 36.30
C LYS A 606 1.18 2.84 37.48
N THR A 607 2.44 2.45 37.72
CA THR A 607 3.15 2.78 38.97
C THR A 607 4.42 3.60 38.80
N GLY A 608 4.97 3.69 37.59
CA GLY A 608 6.26 4.34 37.33
C GLY A 608 7.46 3.51 37.75
N LYS A 609 7.27 2.26 38.21
CA LYS A 609 8.38 1.36 38.57
C LYS A 609 9.19 1.02 37.31
N VAL A 610 10.51 1.22 37.37
CA VAL A 610 11.42 0.75 36.32
C VAL A 610 11.38 -0.78 36.27
N LEU A 611 11.07 -1.32 35.09
CA LEU A 611 11.11 -2.76 34.82
C LEU A 611 12.52 -3.16 34.41
N TRP A 612 13.12 -2.38 33.51
CA TRP A 612 14.51 -2.50 33.09
C TRP A 612 14.98 -1.20 32.46
N ALA A 613 16.29 -1.02 32.41
CA ALA A 613 16.96 0.11 31.77
C ALA A 613 18.22 -0.36 31.05
N ASN A 614 18.40 0.08 29.82
CA ASN A 614 19.65 -0.09 29.07
C ASN A 614 20.00 1.23 28.42
N LYS A 615 20.75 2.07 29.14
CA LYS A 615 21.10 3.44 28.74
C LYS A 615 22.19 3.48 27.66
N ASP A 616 22.88 2.37 27.45
CA ASP A 616 24.02 2.28 26.53
C ASP A 616 23.65 1.69 25.16
N LEU A 617 22.44 1.13 25.02
CA LEU A 617 21.99 0.52 23.77
C LEU A 617 21.88 1.55 22.64
N SER A 618 22.62 1.34 21.55
CA SER A 618 22.48 2.12 20.31
C SER A 618 21.51 1.43 19.34
N TYR A 619 20.65 2.23 18.72
CA TYR A 619 19.65 1.77 17.76
C TYR A 619 19.20 2.94 16.87
N ASN A 620 18.36 2.68 15.87
CA ASN A 620 17.86 3.71 14.97
C ASN A 620 16.32 3.78 14.95
N GLY A 621 15.80 4.98 14.70
CA GLY A 621 14.38 5.26 14.48
C GLY A 621 13.49 5.04 15.71
N PRO A 622 12.18 5.31 15.59
CA PRO A 622 11.23 5.00 16.66
C PRO A 622 11.09 3.48 16.82
N CYS A 623 10.82 3.05 18.05
CA CYS A 623 10.62 1.63 18.37
C CYS A 623 9.16 1.22 18.12
N LEU A 624 8.97 -0.04 17.72
CA LEU A 624 7.66 -0.69 17.64
C LEU A 624 7.46 -1.50 18.92
N LEU A 625 6.28 -1.39 19.54
CA LEU A 625 5.87 -2.26 20.66
C LEU A 625 4.95 -3.36 20.12
N MET A 626 5.51 -4.53 19.83
CA MET A 626 4.82 -5.60 19.10
C MET A 626 4.85 -6.90 19.91
N LYS A 627 3.67 -7.34 20.40
CA LYS A 627 3.54 -8.56 21.21
C LYS A 627 4.53 -8.55 22.38
N ASP A 628 5.34 -9.59 22.48
CA ASP A 628 6.41 -9.83 23.44
C ASP A 628 7.72 -9.09 23.12
N ARG A 629 7.75 -8.21 22.10
CA ARG A 629 8.98 -7.62 21.56
C ARG A 629 8.95 -6.11 21.42
N ILE A 630 10.12 -5.51 21.57
CA ILE A 630 10.43 -4.16 21.09
C ILE A 630 11.29 -4.30 19.84
N ILE A 631 10.81 -3.79 18.70
CA ILE A 631 11.54 -3.85 17.43
C ILE A 631 12.12 -2.49 17.09
N THR A 632 13.42 -2.46 16.79
CA THR A 632 14.13 -1.25 16.37
C THR A 632 14.02 -1.00 14.86
N ASN A 633 14.31 0.23 14.44
CA ASN A 633 14.20 0.69 13.06
C ASN A 633 15.57 0.96 12.42
N GLY A 634 15.56 1.46 11.16
CA GLY A 634 16.77 1.83 10.41
C GLY A 634 16.82 1.16 9.03
N ASN A 635 18.02 0.82 8.55
CA ASN A 635 18.22 -0.02 7.35
C ASN A 635 18.11 -1.52 7.72
N GLY A 636 17.05 -1.88 8.43
CA GLY A 636 16.94 -3.14 9.19
C GLY A 636 16.88 -2.86 10.69
N GLY A 637 16.66 -3.90 11.49
CA GLY A 637 16.51 -3.76 12.93
C GLY A 637 16.60 -5.11 13.64
N PHE A 638 16.51 -5.06 14.97
CA PHE A 638 16.57 -6.22 15.85
C PHE A 638 15.48 -6.14 16.91
N ALA A 639 15.15 -7.28 17.51
CA ALA A 639 14.14 -7.36 18.57
C ALA A 639 14.78 -7.54 19.96
N LEU A 640 14.23 -6.82 20.93
CA LEU A 640 14.42 -7.04 22.36
C LEU A 640 13.16 -7.66 22.94
N ASP A 641 13.32 -8.49 23.97
CA ASP A 641 12.21 -8.91 24.82
C ASP A 641 11.61 -7.68 25.53
N ILE A 642 10.29 -7.52 25.46
CA ILE A 642 9.61 -6.33 25.98
C ILE A 642 9.65 -6.25 27.51
N GLN A 643 9.68 -7.39 28.21
CA GLN A 643 9.66 -7.47 29.66
C GLN A 643 11.04 -7.35 30.30
N THR A 644 12.10 -7.73 29.60
CA THR A 644 13.47 -7.74 30.15
C THR A 644 14.43 -6.80 29.44
N GLY A 645 14.10 -6.30 28.24
CA GLY A 645 14.99 -5.45 27.42
C GLY A 645 16.22 -6.17 26.86
N LYS A 646 16.22 -7.52 26.86
CA LYS A 646 17.35 -8.33 26.40
C LYS A 646 17.19 -8.65 24.90
N PRO A 647 18.27 -8.69 24.11
CA PRO A 647 18.21 -9.12 22.72
C PRO A 647 17.64 -10.54 22.59
N THR A 648 16.71 -10.71 21.66
CA THR A 648 16.09 -12.03 21.35
C THR A 648 16.92 -12.86 20.37
N GLY A 649 17.91 -12.25 19.72
CA GLY A 649 18.62 -12.82 18.57
C GLY A 649 17.92 -12.57 17.22
N TRP A 650 16.63 -12.23 17.22
CA TRP A 650 15.87 -11.96 15.99
C TRP A 650 16.23 -10.62 15.37
N ARG A 651 16.37 -10.61 14.03
CA ARG A 651 16.69 -9.43 13.22
C ARG A 651 15.95 -9.49 11.89
N TYR A 652 15.76 -8.32 11.29
CA TYR A 652 15.34 -8.21 9.90
C TYR A 652 16.25 -7.28 9.13
N SER A 653 16.36 -7.55 7.82
CA SER A 653 17.11 -6.72 6.88
C SER A 653 16.16 -6.15 5.83
N ARG A 654 16.59 -5.08 5.16
CA ARG A 654 15.93 -4.51 3.99
C ARG A 654 17.03 -3.94 3.09
N ASN A 655 16.76 -3.78 1.80
CA ASN A 655 17.76 -3.21 0.88
C ASN A 655 18.02 -1.73 1.19
N TYR A 656 17.21 -0.83 0.63
CA TYR A 656 17.33 0.61 0.84
C TYR A 656 15.97 1.24 1.16
N GLY A 657 15.84 2.00 2.25
CA GLY A 657 14.58 2.66 2.59
C GLY A 657 14.69 3.83 3.56
N CYS A 658 14.01 4.95 3.25
CA CYS A 658 13.95 6.17 4.09
C CYS A 658 12.80 6.13 5.13
N ASN A 659 11.80 5.26 4.95
CA ASN A 659 10.64 5.27 5.84
C ASN A 659 10.88 4.46 7.13
N THR A 660 10.19 4.90 8.18
CA THR A 660 9.96 4.10 9.39
C THR A 660 9.26 2.80 9.01
N ALA A 661 9.79 1.65 9.43
CA ALA A 661 9.03 0.41 9.37
C ALA A 661 7.91 0.47 10.40
N ILE A 662 6.74 -0.01 10.00
CA ILE A 662 5.58 -0.16 10.87
C ILE A 662 5.20 -1.63 10.94
N GLY A 663 4.62 -2.06 12.05
CA GLY A 663 4.25 -3.46 12.27
C GLY A 663 2.74 -3.71 12.15
N SER A 664 2.39 -4.98 11.99
CA SER A 664 1.11 -5.58 12.30
C SER A 664 1.37 -6.95 12.94
N GLU A 665 0.32 -7.75 13.20
CA GLU A 665 0.50 -9.14 13.64
C GLU A 665 1.43 -9.94 12.71
N HIS A 666 1.26 -9.72 11.40
CA HIS A 666 1.74 -10.63 10.37
C HIS A 666 2.84 -10.05 9.50
N LEU A 667 3.01 -8.72 9.48
CA LEU A 667 3.95 -8.04 8.59
C LEU A 667 4.69 -6.91 9.31
N LEU A 668 5.97 -6.73 9.00
CA LEU A 668 6.56 -5.39 9.03
C LEU A 668 6.45 -4.81 7.63
N THR A 669 6.00 -3.57 7.46
CA THR A 669 5.97 -2.91 6.14
C THR A 669 6.94 -1.74 6.10
N PHE A 670 7.66 -1.61 4.98
CA PHE A 670 8.69 -0.60 4.81
C PHE A 670 9.07 -0.41 3.33
N ARG A 671 10.06 0.45 3.09
CA ARG A 671 10.73 0.61 1.80
C ARG A 671 11.99 -0.25 1.76
N SER A 672 12.15 -0.99 0.67
CA SER A 672 13.29 -1.87 0.41
C SER A 672 13.64 -1.82 -1.08
N GLY A 673 14.10 -0.67 -1.55
CA GLY A 673 14.21 -0.34 -2.98
C GLY A 673 12.85 -0.06 -3.62
N ALA A 674 11.88 -0.95 -3.43
CA ALA A 674 10.47 -0.84 -3.76
C ALA A 674 9.60 -0.77 -2.48
N ALA A 675 8.28 -0.87 -2.61
CA ALA A 675 7.44 -1.26 -1.48
C ALA A 675 7.83 -2.67 -1.03
N GLY A 676 7.99 -2.89 0.28
CA GLY A 676 8.43 -4.16 0.81
C GLY A 676 7.85 -4.46 2.19
N PHE A 677 8.05 -5.71 2.59
CA PHE A 677 7.58 -6.22 3.87
C PHE A 677 8.56 -7.26 4.43
N TYR A 678 8.48 -7.52 5.73
CA TYR A 678 9.00 -8.74 6.34
C TYR A 678 7.83 -9.65 6.70
N ASP A 679 7.88 -10.93 6.34
CA ASP A 679 6.88 -11.92 6.73
C ASP A 679 7.10 -12.38 8.17
N LEU A 680 6.36 -11.79 9.12
CA LEU A 680 6.41 -12.17 10.53
C LEU A 680 5.63 -13.47 10.82
N THR A 681 4.73 -13.88 9.93
CA THR A 681 3.87 -15.05 10.17
C THR A 681 4.69 -16.34 10.13
N ASN A 682 5.59 -16.44 9.15
CA ASN A 682 6.41 -17.64 8.96
C ASN A 682 7.90 -17.41 9.27
N ASP A 683 8.25 -16.22 9.80
CA ASP A 683 9.64 -15.77 9.87
C ASP A 683 10.33 -15.96 8.51
N GLY A 684 9.63 -15.50 7.47
CA GLY A 684 9.90 -15.84 6.07
C GLY A 684 11.01 -15.01 5.46
N GLY A 685 11.24 -13.79 5.97
CA GLY A 685 12.20 -12.85 5.43
C GLY A 685 11.55 -11.67 4.75
N THR A 686 12.38 -10.89 4.05
CA THR A 686 11.96 -9.65 3.41
C THR A 686 11.51 -9.89 1.97
N GLY A 687 10.26 -9.53 1.66
CA GLY A 687 9.70 -9.54 0.31
C GLY A 687 9.52 -8.13 -0.26
N ASN A 688 9.45 -8.02 -1.59
CA ASN A 688 9.24 -6.75 -2.29
C ASN A 688 8.11 -6.86 -3.32
N TRP A 689 7.28 -5.82 -3.43
CA TRP A 689 6.36 -5.63 -4.54
C TRP A 689 7.05 -4.82 -5.64
N GLY A 690 7.63 -5.52 -6.62
CA GLY A 690 8.33 -4.92 -7.75
C GLY A 690 7.44 -3.95 -8.55
N GLY A 691 8.04 -2.91 -9.13
CA GLY A 691 7.33 -1.91 -9.93
C GLY A 691 6.51 -0.88 -9.15
N PHE A 692 6.18 -1.15 -7.88
CA PHE A 692 5.43 -0.27 -6.97
C PHE A 692 6.33 0.33 -5.88
N ARG A 693 6.15 1.61 -5.56
CA ARG A 693 7.02 2.34 -4.64
C ARG A 693 6.27 2.96 -3.46
N SER A 694 6.78 2.73 -2.25
CA SER A 694 6.35 3.42 -1.03
C SER A 694 6.99 4.80 -0.85
N SER A 695 6.38 5.66 -0.03
CA SER A 695 6.83 7.02 0.29
C SER A 695 8.08 7.04 1.20
N CYS A 696 8.59 8.23 1.53
CA CYS A 696 9.55 8.36 2.65
C CYS A 696 8.85 8.49 4.01
N THR A 697 7.56 8.84 4.02
CA THR A 697 6.66 8.55 5.15
C THR A 697 6.17 7.09 5.05
N ALA A 698 5.83 6.46 6.17
CA ALA A 698 5.13 5.18 6.17
C ALA A 698 3.74 5.33 5.52
N ASN A 699 3.53 4.68 4.37
CA ASN A 699 2.26 4.72 3.60
C ASN A 699 1.83 3.31 3.12
N LEU A 700 2.34 2.24 3.74
CA LEU A 700 1.91 0.86 3.50
C LEU A 700 1.16 0.40 4.76
N ILE A 701 -0.08 0.87 4.93
CA ILE A 701 -0.80 0.84 6.21
C ILE A 701 -1.71 -0.40 6.29
N PRO A 702 -1.40 -1.40 7.13
CA PRO A 702 -2.29 -2.54 7.37
C PRO A 702 -3.41 -2.08 8.28
N ALA A 703 -4.63 -1.93 7.77
CA ALA A 703 -5.78 -1.50 8.56
C ALA A 703 -7.10 -1.81 7.84
N ASN A 704 -8.15 -2.05 8.62
CA ASN A 704 -9.50 -2.37 8.12
C ASN A 704 -9.50 -3.60 7.16
N GLY A 705 -8.59 -4.54 7.40
CA GLY A 705 -8.40 -5.76 6.63
C GLY A 705 -7.77 -5.60 5.25
N VAL A 706 -7.19 -4.43 4.98
CA VAL A 706 -6.53 -4.12 3.72
C VAL A 706 -5.14 -3.55 4.00
N LEU A 707 -4.14 -3.94 3.20
CA LEU A 707 -2.91 -3.17 3.10
C LEU A 707 -3.17 -1.96 2.20
N ASN A 708 -3.37 -0.81 2.83
CA ASN A 708 -3.65 0.46 2.17
C ASN A 708 -2.34 1.07 1.69
N ALA A 709 -2.20 1.24 0.38
CA ALA A 709 -0.98 1.74 -0.23
C ALA A 709 -1.29 2.92 -1.18
N PRO A 710 -1.65 4.11 -0.64
CA PRO A 710 -1.91 5.29 -1.45
C PRO A 710 -0.68 5.74 -2.22
N ASP A 711 -0.92 6.27 -3.42
CA ASP A 711 0.12 6.83 -4.29
C ASP A 711 0.68 8.12 -3.69
N TYR A 712 1.95 8.07 -3.27
CA TYR A 712 2.74 9.19 -2.77
C TYR A 712 3.95 9.48 -3.67
N THR A 713 3.87 9.17 -4.97
CA THR A 713 4.96 9.43 -5.92
C THR A 713 4.95 10.84 -6.52
N ARG A 714 4.18 11.79 -5.95
CA ARG A 714 4.25 13.21 -6.34
C ARG A 714 5.71 13.68 -6.33
N THR A 715 6.09 14.43 -7.38
CA THR A 715 7.45 14.94 -7.66
C THR A 715 8.53 13.89 -7.94
N CYS A 716 8.21 12.59 -8.07
CA CYS A 716 9.18 11.55 -8.41
C CYS A 716 9.34 11.39 -9.93
N SER A 717 10.59 11.32 -10.41
CA SER A 717 10.94 11.06 -11.82
C SER A 717 11.58 9.68 -12.08
N CYS A 718 11.65 8.82 -11.06
CA CYS A 718 12.30 7.52 -11.14
C CYS A 718 11.55 6.50 -12.02
N ALA A 719 12.26 5.49 -12.53
CA ALA A 719 11.77 4.44 -13.44
C ALA A 719 10.84 3.37 -12.80
N TYR A 720 9.95 3.75 -11.89
CA TYR A 720 8.92 2.84 -11.35
C TYR A 720 7.70 2.89 -12.26
N GLN A 721 7.33 1.74 -12.84
CA GLN A 721 6.29 1.68 -13.87
C GLN A 721 4.87 1.87 -13.31
N VAL A 722 4.67 1.66 -12.00
CA VAL A 722 3.34 1.70 -11.36
C VAL A 722 3.24 2.90 -10.41
N GLN A 723 2.69 4.00 -10.91
CA GLN A 723 2.32 5.20 -10.12
C GLN A 723 0.80 5.23 -9.90
N THR A 724 0.35 4.46 -8.92
CA THR A 724 -1.08 4.37 -8.58
C THR A 724 -1.28 3.93 -7.14
N SER A 725 -2.47 4.13 -6.60
CA SER A 725 -2.81 3.61 -5.27
C SER A 725 -3.26 2.16 -5.39
N LEU A 726 -2.93 1.35 -4.39
CA LEU A 726 -3.31 -0.05 -4.33
C LEU A 726 -4.02 -0.34 -3.01
N GLY A 727 -5.05 -1.18 -3.06
CA GLY A 727 -5.55 -1.92 -1.92
C GLY A 727 -5.20 -3.39 -2.11
N LEU A 728 -4.52 -3.99 -1.14
CA LEU A 728 -4.14 -5.41 -1.18
C LEU A 728 -4.77 -6.19 -0.03
N ILE A 729 -5.20 -7.43 -0.30
CA ILE A 729 -5.77 -8.35 0.70
C ILE A 729 -5.05 -9.69 0.68
N HIS A 730 -5.19 -10.47 1.75
CA HIS A 730 -4.64 -11.83 1.78
C HIS A 730 -5.30 -12.71 0.71
N MET A 731 -4.48 -13.28 -0.17
CA MET A 731 -4.88 -14.21 -1.24
C MET A 731 -3.92 -15.41 -1.20
N PRO A 732 -4.24 -16.47 -0.42
CA PRO A 732 -3.30 -17.57 -0.13
C PRO A 732 -2.84 -18.35 -1.37
N GLU A 733 -3.60 -18.29 -2.46
CA GLU A 733 -3.28 -18.89 -3.75
C GLU A 733 -2.13 -18.18 -4.51
N LEU A 734 -1.79 -16.94 -4.11
CA LEU A 734 -0.72 -16.19 -4.75
C LEU A 734 0.66 -16.58 -4.20
N GLU A 735 1.68 -16.33 -5.01
CA GLU A 735 3.07 -16.45 -4.58
C GLU A 735 3.67 -15.11 -4.16
N TYR A 736 4.64 -15.21 -3.26
CA TYR A 736 5.58 -14.16 -2.93
C TYR A 736 6.92 -14.83 -2.63
N TRP A 737 7.97 -14.02 -2.65
CA TRP A 737 9.34 -14.49 -2.45
C TRP A 737 10.09 -13.51 -1.56
N THR A 738 11.00 -14.05 -0.78
CA THR A 738 11.69 -13.36 0.30
C THR A 738 13.20 -13.53 0.22
N PHE A 739 13.93 -12.78 1.03
CA PHE A 739 15.37 -12.92 1.23
C PHE A 739 15.75 -12.47 2.64
N GLY A 740 17.00 -12.70 3.03
CA GLY A 740 17.62 -12.04 4.18
C GLY A 740 17.29 -12.66 5.54
N THR A 741 16.71 -13.86 5.57
CA THR A 741 16.53 -14.65 6.79
C THR A 741 17.70 -15.61 6.99
N GLU A 742 18.24 -15.62 8.21
CA GLU A 742 19.27 -16.56 8.63
C GLU A 742 18.61 -17.84 9.16
N VAL A 743 19.09 -18.99 8.69
CA VAL A 743 18.60 -20.31 9.10
C VAL A 743 19.74 -21.29 9.28
N THR A 744 19.55 -22.28 10.14
CA THR A 744 20.55 -23.34 10.34
C THR A 744 20.49 -24.37 9.21
N GLN A 745 21.59 -25.09 8.97
CA GLN A 745 21.69 -26.06 7.86
C GLN A 745 20.61 -27.15 7.91
N GLU A 746 20.14 -27.52 9.10
CA GLU A 746 19.08 -28.51 9.29
C GLU A 746 17.69 -28.03 8.86
N GLU A 747 17.46 -26.71 8.90
CA GLU A 747 16.18 -26.07 8.57
C GLU A 747 16.05 -25.75 7.07
N ILE A 748 17.05 -26.09 6.26
CA ILE A 748 17.10 -25.75 4.84
C ILE A 748 16.44 -26.84 3.98
N ALA A 749 15.79 -26.40 2.91
CA ALA A 749 15.47 -27.18 1.71
C ALA A 749 15.86 -26.33 0.48
N ILE A 750 15.98 -26.94 -0.69
CA ILE A 750 16.41 -26.24 -1.91
C ILE A 750 15.26 -26.19 -2.91
N ASN A 751 14.92 -24.99 -3.38
CA ASN A 751 14.01 -24.77 -4.49
C ASN A 751 14.80 -24.31 -5.72
N LEU A 752 14.90 -25.19 -6.70
CA LEU A 752 15.68 -24.99 -7.90
C LEU A 752 14.95 -24.04 -8.85
N GLY A 753 15.65 -23.04 -9.39
CA GLY A 753 15.09 -22.05 -10.31
C GLY A 753 14.15 -21.02 -9.67
N ALA A 754 13.95 -21.05 -8.35
CA ALA A 754 13.10 -20.10 -7.63
C ALA A 754 13.63 -18.65 -7.71
N PRO A 755 12.76 -17.63 -7.61
CA PRO A 755 13.15 -16.21 -7.63
C PRO A 755 13.57 -15.63 -6.27
N GLY A 756 13.61 -16.44 -5.23
CA GLY A 756 13.93 -16.03 -3.88
C GLY A 756 13.64 -17.15 -2.89
N ASP A 757 13.93 -16.88 -1.63
CA ASP A 757 13.67 -17.81 -0.53
C ASP A 757 12.19 -17.78 -0.17
N ARG A 758 11.68 -18.88 0.40
CA ARG A 758 10.35 -18.90 1.01
C ARG A 758 10.28 -19.95 2.10
N ARG A 759 9.75 -19.57 3.27
CA ARG A 759 9.44 -20.54 4.32
C ARG A 759 8.27 -21.42 3.85
N GLY A 760 8.51 -22.73 3.79
CA GLY A 760 7.53 -23.70 3.35
C GLY A 760 6.75 -24.34 4.50
N PRO A 761 5.76 -25.19 4.17
CA PRO A 761 5.14 -26.08 5.15
C PRO A 761 6.21 -26.88 5.91
N ASN A 762 5.99 -27.15 7.21
CA ASN A 762 6.94 -27.79 8.14
C ASN A 762 8.10 -26.92 8.65
N GLY A 763 8.08 -25.60 8.39
CA GLY A 763 9.04 -24.65 8.97
C GLY A 763 10.43 -24.65 8.30
N LYS A 764 10.64 -25.45 7.25
CA LYS A 764 11.87 -25.38 6.45
C LYS A 764 11.92 -24.13 5.60
N MET A 765 13.09 -23.51 5.52
CA MET A 765 13.37 -22.44 4.58
C MET A 765 13.80 -23.04 3.25
N TRP A 766 12.97 -22.84 2.23
CA TRP A 766 13.32 -23.22 0.87
C TRP A 766 14.16 -22.12 0.27
N LEU A 767 15.46 -22.38 0.15
CA LEU A 767 16.41 -21.46 -0.44
C LEU A 767 16.37 -21.57 -1.96
N GLU A 768 16.47 -20.44 -2.64
CA GLU A 768 16.63 -20.44 -4.09
C GLU A 768 18.00 -20.99 -4.53
N TYR A 769 18.03 -21.70 -5.65
CA TYR A 769 19.29 -21.99 -6.34
C TYR A 769 19.12 -22.05 -7.86
N PRO A 770 19.98 -21.39 -8.65
CA PRO A 770 21.03 -20.46 -8.22
C PRO A 770 20.42 -19.17 -7.62
N GLN A 771 21.18 -18.49 -6.77
CA GLN A 771 20.74 -17.29 -6.06
C GLN A 771 20.51 -16.12 -7.02
N VAL A 772 19.28 -15.57 -7.07
CA VAL A 772 18.90 -14.42 -7.91
C VAL A 772 17.99 -13.39 -7.22
N GLY A 773 17.33 -13.74 -6.12
CA GLY A 773 16.31 -12.98 -5.40
C GLY A 773 16.83 -12.05 -4.30
N GLY A 774 18.09 -12.18 -3.91
CA GLY A 774 18.75 -11.30 -2.93
C GLY A 774 19.71 -12.07 -2.02
N PRO A 775 20.23 -11.44 -0.96
CA PRO A 775 21.05 -12.13 0.04
C PRO A 775 20.27 -13.25 0.74
N SER A 776 20.78 -14.46 0.66
CA SER A 776 20.23 -15.69 1.23
C SER A 776 21.27 -16.38 2.09
N THR A 777 20.82 -17.31 2.94
CA THR A 777 21.74 -18.20 3.68
C THR A 777 22.59 -18.97 2.67
N LYS A 778 23.92 -18.94 2.82
CA LYS A 778 24.83 -19.58 1.87
C LYS A 778 24.82 -21.10 2.05
N VAL A 779 24.65 -21.83 0.96
CA VAL A 779 24.77 -23.29 0.90
C VAL A 779 25.64 -23.68 -0.29
N GLU A 780 26.64 -24.52 -0.07
CA GLU A 780 27.59 -24.98 -1.09
C GLU A 780 26.99 -26.11 -1.95
N ILE A 781 26.00 -25.78 -2.77
CA ILE A 781 25.41 -26.73 -3.73
C ILE A 781 26.26 -26.78 -4.99
N SER A 782 26.55 -27.98 -5.48
CA SER A 782 27.13 -28.18 -6.82
C SER A 782 26.13 -28.82 -7.77
N ILE A 783 26.05 -28.31 -8.99
CA ILE A 783 25.22 -28.83 -10.08
C ILE A 783 26.08 -29.02 -11.32
N GLU A 784 25.93 -30.19 -11.96
CA GLU A 784 26.58 -30.51 -13.22
C GLU A 784 25.54 -30.88 -14.29
N PRO A 785 25.54 -30.24 -15.47
CA PRO A 785 26.38 -29.10 -15.88
C PRO A 785 26.08 -27.82 -15.08
N LYS A 786 27.07 -26.94 -14.90
CA LYS A 786 26.91 -25.70 -14.12
C LYS A 786 25.84 -24.76 -14.71
N ASP A 787 25.81 -24.64 -16.03
CA ASP A 787 24.89 -23.75 -16.76
C ASP A 787 23.56 -24.45 -17.10
N THR A 788 23.06 -25.30 -16.21
CA THR A 788 21.81 -26.03 -16.43
C THR A 788 20.65 -25.04 -16.63
N PRO A 789 19.86 -25.17 -17.73
CA PRO A 789 18.67 -24.36 -17.96
C PRO A 789 17.66 -24.41 -16.81
N ARG A 790 17.04 -23.27 -16.53
CA ARG A 790 15.96 -23.13 -15.53
C ARG A 790 14.61 -22.93 -16.20
N PHE A 791 13.57 -23.49 -15.62
CA PHE A 791 12.19 -23.12 -15.93
C PHE A 791 11.56 -22.43 -14.73
N ARG A 792 10.63 -21.52 -15.01
CA ARG A 792 9.83 -20.83 -13.99
C ARG A 792 8.46 -20.51 -14.56
N LEU A 793 7.44 -20.95 -13.84
CA LEU A 793 6.04 -20.63 -14.04
C LEU A 793 5.53 -19.91 -12.78
N HIS A 794 4.45 -19.14 -12.92
CA HIS A 794 3.72 -18.68 -11.73
C HIS A 794 2.96 -19.87 -11.13
N SER A 795 2.96 -20.00 -9.81
CA SER A 795 2.34 -21.11 -9.06
C SER A 795 0.85 -21.31 -9.35
N THR A 796 0.11 -20.26 -9.72
CA THR A 796 -1.29 -20.38 -10.15
C THR A 796 -1.48 -21.12 -11.47
N THR A 797 -0.41 -21.34 -12.25
CA THR A 797 -0.46 -22.18 -13.45
C THR A 797 -0.34 -23.67 -13.15
N VAL A 798 0.05 -24.04 -11.93
CA VAL A 798 0.11 -25.42 -11.44
C VAL A 798 -1.30 -25.88 -11.03
N LYS A 799 -1.83 -26.85 -11.77
CA LYS A 799 -3.22 -27.30 -11.70
C LYS A 799 -3.50 -28.06 -10.40
N GLU A 800 -2.63 -28.98 -10.03
CA GLU A 800 -2.83 -29.92 -8.92
C GLU A 800 -1.54 -30.15 -8.10
N GLY A 801 -1.69 -30.72 -6.90
CA GLY A 801 -0.62 -31.11 -5.98
C GLY A 801 -0.28 -30.08 -4.91
N ASP A 802 0.39 -30.55 -3.85
CA ASP A 802 0.85 -29.74 -2.73
C ASP A 802 2.08 -28.90 -3.08
N ALA A 803 2.27 -27.81 -2.35
CA ALA A 803 3.41 -26.90 -2.49
C ALA A 803 3.68 -26.46 -3.95
N LYS A 804 2.62 -26.08 -4.66
CA LYS A 804 2.63 -25.62 -6.07
C LYS A 804 3.76 -24.65 -6.41
N TRP A 805 4.10 -23.74 -5.51
CA TRP A 805 5.17 -22.75 -5.70
C TRP A 805 6.58 -23.35 -5.69
N ILE A 806 6.78 -24.53 -5.08
CA ILE A 806 8.03 -25.30 -5.18
C ILE A 806 8.13 -25.90 -6.58
N ALA A 807 7.06 -26.57 -7.01
CA ALA A 807 7.03 -27.27 -8.29
C ALA A 807 7.06 -26.31 -9.50
N ALA A 808 6.58 -25.08 -9.35
CA ALA A 808 6.50 -24.09 -10.43
C ALA A 808 7.87 -23.61 -10.95
N SER A 809 8.97 -23.92 -10.27
CA SER A 809 10.33 -23.69 -10.75
C SER A 809 11.14 -24.97 -10.74
N GLY A 810 12.22 -25.00 -11.53
CA GLY A 810 13.15 -26.12 -11.51
C GLY A 810 14.29 -25.96 -12.51
N LEU A 811 15.10 -27.01 -12.58
CA LEU A 811 16.17 -27.16 -13.57
C LEU A 811 15.80 -28.24 -14.58
N ALA A 812 16.25 -28.05 -15.82
CA ALA A 812 16.11 -29.01 -16.91
C ALA A 812 17.49 -29.36 -17.46
N GLY A 813 17.93 -30.60 -17.26
CA GLY A 813 19.21 -31.13 -17.74
C GLY A 813 20.33 -31.23 -16.68
N ALA A 814 20.02 -31.00 -15.41
CA ALA A 814 20.94 -31.32 -14.32
C ALA A 814 21.18 -32.83 -14.31
N ARG A 815 22.44 -33.25 -14.22
CA ARG A 815 22.87 -34.66 -14.18
C ARG A 815 23.33 -35.06 -12.79
N VAL A 816 24.07 -34.20 -12.11
CA VAL A 816 24.53 -34.43 -10.74
C VAL A 816 24.19 -33.20 -9.90
N ILE A 817 23.59 -33.42 -8.73
CA ILE A 817 23.33 -32.41 -7.73
C ILE A 817 23.90 -32.91 -6.40
N THR A 818 24.74 -32.09 -5.77
CA THR A 818 25.29 -32.42 -4.45
C THR A 818 24.97 -31.32 -3.45
N VAL A 819 24.54 -31.74 -2.25
CA VAL A 819 24.16 -30.85 -1.16
C VAL A 819 24.90 -31.29 0.10
N PRO A 820 25.74 -30.43 0.71
CA PRO A 820 26.35 -30.73 1.99
C PRO A 820 25.30 -30.84 3.10
N VAL A 821 25.42 -31.87 3.93
CA VAL A 821 24.61 -32.08 5.13
C VAL A 821 25.49 -32.01 6.37
N LYS A 822 24.93 -31.57 7.50
CA LYS A 822 25.73 -31.30 8.71
C LYS A 822 26.36 -32.54 9.36
N LYS A 823 25.73 -33.70 9.24
CA LYS A 823 26.12 -34.94 9.92
C LYS A 823 25.97 -36.14 9.00
N ASN A 824 26.75 -37.19 9.25
CA ASN A 824 26.46 -38.50 8.68
C ASN A 824 25.23 -39.12 9.37
N GLY A 825 24.60 -40.07 8.69
CA GLY A 825 23.48 -40.84 9.22
C GLY A 825 22.42 -41.12 8.17
N ASP A 826 21.27 -41.59 8.64
CA ASP A 826 20.13 -41.88 7.80
C ASP A 826 19.28 -40.63 7.59
N TYR A 827 18.80 -40.46 6.37
CA TYR A 827 18.04 -39.31 5.92
C TYR A 827 16.81 -39.75 5.16
N LYS A 828 15.73 -39.01 5.37
CA LYS A 828 14.52 -39.03 4.57
C LYS A 828 14.59 -37.88 3.57
N VAL A 829 14.60 -38.20 2.27
CA VAL A 829 14.75 -37.24 1.16
C VAL A 829 13.48 -37.19 0.35
N LYS A 830 13.00 -35.98 0.08
CA LYS A 830 11.87 -35.69 -0.82
C LYS A 830 12.36 -34.94 -2.04
N LEU A 831 11.97 -35.45 -3.20
CA LEU A 831 12.26 -34.86 -4.51
C LEU A 831 10.96 -34.35 -5.12
N HIS A 832 10.96 -33.08 -5.51
CA HIS A 832 9.80 -32.41 -6.10
C HIS A 832 9.95 -32.29 -7.61
N PHE A 833 8.89 -32.61 -8.34
CA PHE A 833 8.83 -32.60 -9.80
C PHE A 833 7.53 -31.97 -10.29
N MET A 834 7.56 -31.42 -11.50
CA MET A 834 6.38 -31.10 -12.30
C MET A 834 6.81 -30.95 -13.76
N GLU A 835 6.07 -31.55 -14.69
CA GLU A 835 6.27 -31.32 -16.12
C GLU A 835 5.77 -29.91 -16.50
N PRO A 836 6.64 -28.96 -16.89
CA PRO A 836 6.23 -27.59 -17.19
C PRO A 836 5.50 -27.43 -18.53
N GLU A 837 5.72 -28.35 -19.49
CA GLU A 837 5.28 -28.22 -20.88
C GLU A 837 4.14 -29.21 -21.21
N ASP A 838 3.27 -28.84 -22.16
CA ASP A 838 2.20 -29.72 -22.66
C ASP A 838 2.73 -30.69 -23.74
N ILE A 839 3.75 -31.49 -23.39
CA ILE A 839 4.49 -32.38 -24.31
C ILE A 839 3.95 -33.82 -24.37
N GLY A 840 3.05 -34.19 -23.46
CA GLY A 840 2.52 -35.55 -23.32
C GLY A 840 3.49 -36.54 -22.66
N ALA A 841 2.96 -37.71 -22.29
CA ALA A 841 3.75 -38.81 -21.72
C ALA A 841 4.76 -39.39 -22.73
N GLY A 842 5.87 -39.93 -22.23
CA GLY A 842 6.93 -40.61 -22.96
C GLY A 842 8.01 -39.69 -23.54
N ALA A 843 7.78 -38.37 -23.55
CA ALA A 843 8.73 -37.41 -24.11
C ALA A 843 9.93 -37.15 -23.18
N ARG A 844 9.68 -37.10 -21.86
CA ARG A 844 10.70 -36.85 -20.83
C ARG A 844 10.75 -38.01 -19.84
N VAL A 845 11.65 -38.95 -20.12
CA VAL A 845 11.86 -40.16 -19.33
C VAL A 845 13.29 -40.17 -18.80
N PHE A 846 13.52 -40.45 -17.51
CA PHE A 846 14.86 -40.46 -16.92
C PHE A 846 14.94 -41.29 -15.63
N ASP A 847 16.12 -41.80 -15.30
CA ASP A 847 16.37 -42.48 -14.02
C ASP A 847 16.76 -41.46 -12.95
N VAL A 848 16.46 -41.80 -11.69
CA VAL A 848 16.87 -41.04 -10.50
C VAL A 848 17.66 -41.97 -9.58
N ALA A 849 18.89 -41.58 -9.24
CA ALA A 849 19.71 -42.28 -8.26
C ALA A 849 20.08 -41.39 -7.08
N LEU A 850 20.08 -41.96 -5.88
CA LEU A 850 20.51 -41.32 -4.65
C LEU A 850 21.66 -42.11 -4.03
N GLN A 851 22.74 -41.44 -3.63
CA GLN A 851 23.94 -42.08 -3.07
C GLN A 851 24.47 -43.25 -3.94
N GLY A 852 24.45 -43.09 -5.27
CA GLY A 852 24.90 -44.11 -6.23
C GLY A 852 23.94 -45.28 -6.46
N LYS A 853 22.74 -45.28 -5.84
CA LYS A 853 21.72 -46.31 -6.04
C LYS A 853 20.52 -45.74 -6.80
N THR A 854 20.13 -46.36 -7.92
CA THR A 854 18.89 -46.03 -8.63
C THR A 854 17.68 -46.28 -7.73
N VAL A 855 16.90 -45.22 -7.50
CA VAL A 855 15.68 -45.23 -6.67
C VAL A 855 14.40 -45.07 -7.50
N LEU A 856 14.49 -44.50 -8.70
CA LEU A 856 13.45 -44.52 -9.72
C LEU A 856 14.07 -44.88 -11.07
N ASN A 857 13.47 -45.84 -11.76
CA ASN A 857 13.87 -46.24 -13.11
C ASN A 857 12.83 -45.72 -14.10
N GLU A 858 13.27 -45.13 -15.21
CA GLU A 858 12.39 -44.64 -16.29
C GLU A 858 11.24 -43.73 -15.82
N LEU A 859 11.50 -42.79 -14.89
CA LEU A 859 10.50 -41.84 -14.41
C LEU A 859 9.98 -40.97 -15.56
N ASP A 860 8.66 -40.90 -15.71
CA ASP A 860 7.96 -39.98 -16.60
C ASP A 860 7.02 -39.09 -15.79
N VAL A 861 7.47 -37.86 -15.52
CA VAL A 861 6.74 -36.93 -14.66
C VAL A 861 5.33 -36.64 -15.19
N ALA A 862 5.13 -36.57 -16.50
CA ALA A 862 3.81 -36.29 -17.07
C ALA A 862 2.87 -37.49 -16.94
N PHE A 863 3.38 -38.71 -17.13
CA PHE A 863 2.61 -39.93 -16.93
C PHE A 863 2.28 -40.16 -15.45
N ASP A 864 3.31 -40.15 -14.58
CA ASP A 864 3.18 -40.39 -13.14
C ASP A 864 2.27 -39.38 -12.44
N ALA A 865 2.31 -38.10 -12.86
CA ALA A 865 1.45 -37.06 -12.29
C ALA A 865 0.07 -36.96 -12.94
N GLY A 866 -0.18 -37.69 -14.04
CA GLY A 866 -1.44 -37.64 -14.79
C GLY A 866 -1.63 -36.34 -15.58
N GLY A 867 -0.54 -35.76 -16.09
CA GLY A 867 -0.53 -34.61 -16.99
C GLY A 867 0.53 -33.55 -16.67
N SER A 868 0.64 -32.55 -17.54
CA SER A 868 1.47 -31.36 -17.35
C SER A 868 0.94 -30.46 -16.23
N ARG A 869 1.84 -29.67 -15.63
CA ARG A 869 1.55 -28.69 -14.58
C ARG A 869 0.86 -29.29 -13.36
N LYS A 870 1.19 -30.53 -13.01
CA LYS A 870 0.77 -31.20 -11.79
C LYS A 870 2.00 -31.46 -10.94
N ALA A 871 1.98 -30.98 -9.69
CA ALA A 871 3.09 -31.18 -8.77
C ALA A 871 3.11 -32.62 -8.26
N MET A 872 4.29 -33.22 -8.25
CA MET A 872 4.54 -34.58 -7.78
C MET A 872 5.72 -34.59 -6.80
N VAL A 873 5.61 -35.38 -5.73
CA VAL A 873 6.67 -35.57 -4.73
C VAL A 873 6.98 -37.06 -4.60
N LYS A 874 8.26 -37.42 -4.62
CA LYS A 874 8.73 -38.79 -4.35
C LYS A 874 9.67 -38.78 -3.15
N GLU A 875 9.55 -39.79 -2.30
CA GLU A 875 10.18 -39.84 -0.98
C GLU A 875 11.02 -41.10 -0.80
N PHE A 876 12.22 -40.95 -0.22
CA PHE A 876 13.21 -42.02 -0.10
C PHE A 876 13.93 -41.98 1.25
N ALA A 877 14.32 -43.15 1.76
CA ALA A 877 15.26 -43.27 2.88
C ALA A 877 16.65 -43.62 2.35
N ILE A 878 17.68 -42.89 2.77
CA ILE A 878 19.07 -43.05 2.34
C ILE A 878 20.04 -42.94 3.51
N THR A 879 21.27 -43.42 3.35
CA THR A 879 22.36 -43.22 4.32
C THR A 879 23.44 -42.34 3.71
N VAL A 880 23.77 -41.23 4.38
CA VAL A 880 24.87 -40.33 4.00
C VAL A 880 26.08 -40.61 4.88
N ARG A 881 27.24 -40.90 4.25
CA ARG A 881 28.47 -41.35 4.93
C ARG A 881 29.63 -40.37 4.90
N ASP A 882 29.57 -39.37 4.03
CA ASP A 882 30.63 -38.40 3.79
C ASP A 882 30.09 -36.97 3.77
N GLN A 883 29.00 -36.72 4.50
CA GLN A 883 28.36 -35.41 4.65
C GLN A 883 27.88 -34.78 3.34
N ILE A 884 27.78 -35.55 2.25
CA ILE A 884 27.30 -35.07 0.96
C ILE A 884 26.11 -35.93 0.51
N LEU A 885 24.95 -35.29 0.39
CA LEU A 885 23.79 -35.86 -0.28
C LEU A 885 23.97 -35.72 -1.79
N ARG A 886 24.03 -36.86 -2.50
CA ARG A 886 24.22 -36.94 -3.95
C ARG A 886 22.96 -37.43 -4.65
N LEU A 887 22.55 -36.68 -5.66
CA LEU A 887 21.46 -36.99 -6.56
C LEU A 887 21.99 -37.03 -8.00
N GLU A 888 21.65 -38.10 -8.71
CA GLU A 888 22.02 -38.29 -10.12
C GLU A 888 20.76 -38.48 -10.95
N LEU A 889 20.68 -37.77 -12.08
CA LEU A 889 19.57 -37.83 -13.03
C LEU A 889 20.10 -38.26 -14.40
N SER A 890 19.62 -39.40 -14.90
CA SER A 890 20.10 -40.00 -16.15
C SER A 890 19.00 -40.01 -17.22
N GLN A 891 19.11 -39.13 -18.21
CA GLN A 891 18.14 -39.03 -19.31
C GLN A 891 18.03 -40.34 -20.11
N LYS A 892 16.80 -40.79 -20.37
CA LYS A 892 16.45 -41.92 -21.26
C LYS A 892 15.60 -41.50 -22.45
N GLY A 893 14.73 -40.51 -22.26
CA GLY A 893 13.82 -39.97 -23.27
C GLY A 893 14.44 -38.86 -24.14
N LYS A 894 13.59 -38.23 -24.97
CA LYS A 894 14.01 -37.18 -25.92
C LYS A 894 14.37 -35.86 -25.25
N LEU A 895 13.75 -35.56 -24.10
CA LEU A 895 13.93 -34.31 -23.40
C LEU A 895 14.73 -34.47 -22.10
N PRO A 896 15.46 -33.42 -21.65
CA PRO A 896 16.31 -33.48 -20.46
C PRO A 896 15.55 -33.81 -19.17
N ALA A 897 16.20 -34.46 -18.21
CA ALA A 897 15.63 -34.69 -16.87
C ALA A 897 15.29 -33.37 -16.17
N ILE A 898 14.25 -33.36 -15.33
CA ILE A 898 13.81 -32.18 -14.60
C ILE A 898 13.75 -32.42 -13.10
N LEU A 899 13.98 -31.38 -12.31
CA LEU A 899 13.81 -31.40 -10.86
C LEU A 899 13.49 -29.99 -10.35
N SER A 900 12.48 -29.90 -9.48
CA SER A 900 12.01 -28.64 -8.90
C SER A 900 12.62 -28.34 -7.54
N GLY A 901 12.75 -29.35 -6.68
CA GLY A 901 13.24 -29.11 -5.32
C GLY A 901 13.69 -30.35 -4.58
N VAL A 902 14.53 -30.12 -3.57
CA VAL A 902 15.13 -31.16 -2.73
C VAL A 902 14.95 -30.78 -1.26
N GLU A 903 14.28 -31.65 -0.51
CA GLU A 903 14.11 -31.56 0.93
C GLU A 903 14.70 -32.80 1.60
N TRP A 904 15.39 -32.64 2.73
CA TRP A 904 15.95 -33.77 3.49
C TRP A 904 15.75 -33.60 4.99
N HIS A 905 15.55 -34.69 5.71
CA HIS A 905 15.44 -34.72 7.17
C HIS A 905 16.29 -35.86 7.72
N ARG A 906 17.07 -35.61 8.77
CA ARG A 906 17.82 -36.68 9.43
C ARG A 906 16.84 -37.55 10.20
N LEU A 907 16.96 -38.87 10.06
CA LEU A 907 16.20 -39.83 10.83
C LEU A 907 16.80 -39.97 12.25
N PRO A 908 15.97 -40.27 13.27
CA PRO A 908 16.40 -40.37 14.67
C PRO A 908 17.57 -41.32 14.92
#